data_AF-A0A8D8JNP6-F1
#
_entry.id   AF-A0A8D8JNP6-F1
#
_cell.length_a   1.000
_cell.length_b   1.000
_cell.length_c   1.000
_cell.angle_alpha   90.00
_cell.angle_beta   90.00
_cell.angle_gamma   90.00
#
_symmetry.space_group_name_H-M   'P 1'
#
loop_
_entity.id
_entity.type
_entity.pdbx_description
1 polymer ?
#
loop_
_entity_poly.entity_id
_entity_poly.type
_entity_poly.pdbx_seq_one_letter_code
_entity_poly.pdbx_strand_id
1 'polypeptide(L)'
;MVMRNFSAAASKRDETVRQPKQRLRKVGPFAIGSISSSDGRIRYAGSWAPSSKDDTDGEDAYTESHVNSDKPSASRVGDECICERCSECGAIKEEYTDEEMGIMLIILGTFIHREPALAAPFLPEILTIISRVALHSTFPWQCESATHLPGGSQSVAHQFIRCVLHQLAPNGIFYQIFLIQGNETSRKKLYKSVSLSLGDFTELNPTSPVQLLIETLNSKKTLPPDLLPIILRNMSEYLQCVQIDNISPSIWSTAVQGIDTLFRRILFMISSLDEADNLLQIMTSILKVPQLSKNVLEPFSKILSYAIQNFTLTHKALIDICYLNNKAFSKERDKMQLCRQIVFELVQALKFKTNIVDSNLLLLVGILLQDAGGILPPGLIDDLPDVPPPPCNIAECMKTYLNDVIEFLADFHTLSKIKFLFTSRNNVKNCGITPGLSEDTLGGVLKATIAQYLALEMSRGNSRDNRAVSRYLPWLNNAPSSLQQGPKEFTDCVGHMRLLAWLLMGSLTHTALLVGRRGGHIGQHGAAVHYHQHPSVSQPVPQESSCHIADHIQVIFAGFAEQSKTSVLHMSSLFHAFTLCQLWTVYLEQIAYASTPSSEAYNITMGILFEFWSKVTPCILQLVSHSKLSESVNLHFLSLLEALKETRSTILAKLLPLWTPVLSSNTQLSGTLHVRLQNCRDAVPSEASEALLKWLQHLQFKMGQIELQSSTATQFYSL
;
A
#
# COMPACT_ATOMS: atom_id res chain seq x y z
N MET A 1 -26.10 54.50 -26.20
CA MET A 1 -27.16 55.19 -25.46
C MET A 1 -26.77 55.19 -24.00
N VAL A 2 -26.61 56.40 -23.44
CA VAL A 2 -26.28 56.78 -22.05
C VAL A 2 -24.84 56.54 -21.57
N MET A 3 -24.05 57.58 -21.85
CA MET A 3 -22.91 58.11 -21.08
C MET A 3 -23.23 58.39 -19.60
N ARG A 4 -22.19 58.48 -18.77
CA ARG A 4 -21.74 59.73 -18.08
C ARG A 4 -20.48 59.39 -17.26
N ASN A 5 -19.27 59.79 -17.70
CA ASN A 5 -18.63 61.12 -17.69
C ASN A 5 -18.24 61.61 -16.29
N PHE A 6 -16.93 61.85 -16.07
CA PHE A 6 -16.26 63.17 -16.11
C PHE A 6 -14.85 63.04 -15.45
N SER A 7 -13.77 63.29 -16.23
CA SER A 7 -12.90 64.49 -16.19
C SER A 7 -11.80 64.44 -15.12
N ALA A 8 -10.52 64.35 -15.48
CA ALA A 8 -9.59 65.46 -15.85
C ALA A 8 -9.36 66.44 -14.67
N ALA A 9 -8.16 66.90 -14.31
CA ALA A 9 -6.98 67.33 -15.09
C ALA A 9 -5.73 67.36 -14.15
N ALA A 10 -4.53 67.00 -14.61
CA ALA A 10 -3.44 67.85 -15.17
C ALA A 10 -2.56 68.66 -14.17
N SER A 11 -1.27 68.81 -14.56
CA SER A 11 -0.30 69.88 -14.19
C SER A 11 0.46 69.69 -12.86
N LYS A 12 1.79 69.91 -12.71
CA LYS A 12 2.91 70.31 -13.58
C LYS A 12 4.25 70.00 -12.85
N ARG A 13 5.34 70.10 -13.62
CA ARG A 13 6.79 70.07 -13.30
C ARG A 13 7.18 71.09 -12.18
N ASP A 14 8.30 71.00 -11.45
CA ASP A 14 9.72 71.04 -11.87
C ASP A 14 10.72 70.65 -10.75
N GLU A 15 11.97 70.44 -11.18
CA GLU A 15 13.26 70.21 -10.51
C GLU A 15 13.56 71.11 -9.28
N THR A 16 14.38 70.80 -8.26
CA THR A 16 15.84 70.49 -8.26
C THR A 16 16.34 70.19 -6.82
N VAL A 17 17.35 69.31 -6.72
CA VAL A 17 18.53 69.31 -5.81
C VAL A 17 18.35 69.42 -4.27
N ARG A 18 18.78 68.37 -3.54
CA ARG A 18 19.68 68.40 -2.35
C ARG A 18 19.96 66.99 -1.81
N GLN A 19 21.23 66.54 -1.84
CA GLN A 19 21.79 65.56 -0.89
C GLN A 19 21.85 66.20 0.53
N PRO A 20 21.97 65.48 1.69
CA PRO A 20 22.83 64.30 1.91
C PRO A 20 22.41 63.29 3.03
N LYS A 21 23.31 62.32 3.30
CA LYS A 21 23.53 61.50 4.51
C LYS A 21 23.18 60.01 4.42
N GLN A 22 24.12 59.24 3.87
CA GLN A 22 24.27 57.82 4.18
C GLN A 22 24.77 57.66 5.64
N ARG A 23 24.01 56.91 6.44
CA ARG A 23 24.52 56.21 7.63
C ARG A 23 24.70 54.75 7.26
N LEU A 24 25.93 54.25 7.39
CA LEU A 24 26.28 52.83 7.24
C LEU A 24 25.40 51.96 8.16
N ARG A 25 24.80 50.92 7.60
CA ARG A 25 24.38 49.71 8.32
C ARG A 25 25.20 48.55 7.78
N LYS A 26 25.89 47.83 8.68
CA LYS A 26 26.58 46.57 8.40
C LYS A 26 25.60 45.59 7.74
N VAL A 27 25.94 45.09 6.55
CA VAL A 27 25.21 44.04 5.82
C VAL A 27 26.07 42.78 5.87
N GLY A 28 25.49 41.66 6.29
CA GLY A 28 26.13 40.34 6.29
C GLY A 28 26.29 39.77 4.88
N PRO A 29 27.11 38.73 4.68
CA PRO A 29 27.70 38.37 3.38
C PRO A 29 26.75 37.74 2.34
N PHE A 30 25.42 37.86 2.50
CA PHE A 30 24.44 37.15 1.66
C PHE A 30 23.31 38.02 1.05
N ALA A 31 23.55 39.30 0.76
CA ALA A 31 22.59 40.12 0.03
C ALA A 31 23.09 40.43 -1.40
N ILE A 32 22.50 39.79 -2.42
CA ILE A 32 22.80 40.04 -3.84
C ILE A 32 21.81 41.06 -4.39
N GLY A 33 22.33 42.21 -4.83
CA GLY A 33 21.66 43.18 -5.70
C GLY A 33 22.17 43.02 -7.15
N SER A 34 21.23 43.06 -8.09
CA SER A 34 21.44 42.86 -9.53
C SER A 34 22.19 44.01 -10.21
N ILE A 35 23.24 43.71 -10.97
CA ILE A 35 23.77 44.58 -12.04
C ILE A 35 24.13 43.71 -13.26
N SER A 36 23.64 44.12 -14.42
CA SER A 36 23.83 43.54 -15.75
C SER A 36 25.08 44.08 -16.46
N SER A 37 25.78 43.23 -17.22
CA SER A 37 26.34 43.51 -18.57
C SER A 37 27.18 42.32 -19.08
N SER A 38 27.49 42.37 -20.37
CA SER A 38 27.54 41.31 -21.38
C SER A 38 28.86 40.57 -21.63
N ASP A 39 28.69 39.27 -21.92
CA ASP A 39 29.32 38.42 -22.96
C ASP A 39 30.79 37.98 -22.86
N GLY A 40 30.97 36.66 -23.07
CA GLY A 40 32.20 35.89 -22.88
C GLY A 40 31.88 34.54 -22.23
N ARG A 41 31.62 33.50 -23.05
CA ARG A 41 31.28 32.13 -22.62
C ARG A 41 32.42 31.51 -21.79
N ILE A 42 32.37 31.72 -20.47
CA ILE A 42 33.02 30.90 -19.46
C ILE A 42 31.89 30.16 -18.73
N ARG A 43 31.91 28.82 -18.75
CA ARG A 43 30.95 27.99 -18.00
C ARG A 43 31.13 28.28 -16.51
N TYR A 44 30.20 29.05 -15.93
CA TYR A 44 30.11 29.21 -14.48
C TYR A 44 29.51 27.93 -13.87
N ALA A 45 30.30 27.20 -13.10
CA ALA A 45 29.81 26.25 -12.11
C ALA A 45 29.28 27.04 -10.90
N GLY A 46 28.12 26.65 -10.34
CA GLY A 46 27.65 27.18 -9.06
C GLY A 46 26.26 27.84 -9.03
N SER A 47 25.32 27.44 -9.89
CA SER A 47 23.91 27.81 -9.67
C SER A 47 23.25 26.84 -8.68
N TRP A 48 22.72 27.37 -7.58
CA TRP A 48 21.88 26.63 -6.64
C TRP A 48 20.45 26.37 -7.19
N ALA A 49 20.19 26.70 -8.46
CA ALA A 49 18.92 26.52 -9.18
C ALA A 49 19.18 25.92 -10.59
N PRO A 50 18.21 25.19 -11.19
CA PRO A 50 18.49 24.12 -12.14
C PRO A 50 18.89 24.61 -13.54
N SER A 51 19.66 23.79 -14.25
CA SER A 51 19.64 23.75 -15.72
C SER A 51 18.87 22.51 -16.17
N SER A 52 17.78 22.71 -16.92
CA SER A 52 17.04 21.63 -17.58
C SER A 52 17.82 21.13 -18.80
N LYS A 53 18.26 19.87 -18.78
CA LYS A 53 18.48 19.05 -19.97
C LYS A 53 18.64 17.58 -19.60
N ASP A 54 17.75 16.77 -20.14
CA ASP A 54 17.89 15.32 -20.31
C ASP A 54 18.98 15.08 -21.35
N ASP A 55 20.01 14.32 -20.98
CA ASP A 55 20.99 13.81 -21.95
C ASP A 55 20.73 12.30 -22.12
N THR A 56 20.31 11.96 -23.33
CA THR A 56 20.21 10.60 -23.86
C THR A 56 21.51 10.28 -24.59
N ASP A 57 22.06 9.10 -24.34
CA ASP A 57 23.31 8.61 -24.92
C ASP A 57 23.25 8.49 -26.46
N GLY A 58 24.35 8.83 -27.13
CA GLY A 58 24.49 8.67 -28.57
C GLY A 58 25.89 9.03 -29.12
N GLU A 59 26.70 7.97 -29.26
CA GLU A 59 27.73 7.63 -30.25
C GLU A 59 28.72 8.67 -30.84
N ASP A 60 29.95 8.16 -30.97
CA ASP A 60 31.20 8.76 -31.41
C ASP A 60 31.19 9.40 -32.81
N ALA A 61 31.91 10.51 -32.94
CA ALA A 61 32.54 10.91 -34.20
C ALA A 61 33.85 11.68 -33.94
N TYR A 62 34.96 11.13 -34.42
CA TYR A 62 36.29 11.73 -34.44
C TYR A 62 36.33 12.94 -35.38
N THR A 63 36.93 14.06 -34.95
CA THR A 63 37.55 15.03 -35.86
C THR A 63 38.65 15.84 -35.16
N GLU A 64 39.77 16.00 -35.85
CA GLU A 64 41.06 16.51 -35.36
C GLU A 64 41.12 18.04 -35.15
N SER A 65 42.00 18.40 -34.20
CA SER A 65 42.92 19.56 -34.19
C SER A 65 42.37 21.00 -34.08
N HIS A 66 42.73 21.67 -32.98
CA HIS A 66 43.71 22.77 -33.02
C HIS A 66 44.20 23.10 -31.61
N VAL A 67 45.53 23.03 -31.45
CA VAL A 67 46.28 23.36 -30.24
C VAL A 67 46.34 24.87 -30.08
N ASN A 68 46.02 25.36 -28.88
CA ASN A 68 46.58 26.61 -28.39
C ASN A 68 46.96 26.41 -26.91
N SER A 69 48.26 26.26 -26.70
CA SER A 69 48.94 26.13 -25.41
C SER A 69 49.04 27.49 -24.74
N ASP A 70 48.78 27.54 -23.43
CA ASP A 70 49.63 28.27 -22.47
C ASP A 70 49.08 28.10 -21.04
N LYS A 71 49.75 27.26 -20.22
CA LYS A 71 50.15 27.49 -18.79
C LYS A 71 50.48 26.20 -18.02
N PRO A 72 51.27 26.29 -16.92
CA PRO A 72 52.51 25.51 -16.78
C PRO A 72 52.43 24.35 -15.78
N SER A 73 52.72 23.14 -16.26
CA SER A 73 53.16 21.98 -15.45
C SER A 73 53.79 20.89 -16.35
N ALA A 74 54.41 21.27 -17.46
CA ALA A 74 54.89 20.34 -18.49
C ALA A 74 56.31 19.77 -18.25
N SER A 75 56.86 19.84 -17.04
CA SER A 75 58.23 19.36 -16.77
C SER A 75 58.32 17.89 -16.34
N ARG A 76 57.29 17.07 -16.56
CA ARG A 76 57.30 15.63 -16.20
C ARG A 76 56.82 14.66 -17.28
N VAL A 77 56.51 15.10 -18.50
CA VAL A 77 55.95 14.21 -19.53
C VAL A 77 56.76 14.33 -20.81
N GLY A 78 57.40 13.23 -21.22
CA GLY A 78 58.03 13.13 -22.55
C GLY A 78 56.97 13.01 -23.65
N ASP A 79 57.32 13.43 -24.87
CA ASP A 79 56.42 13.55 -26.04
C ASP A 79 55.73 12.24 -26.51
N GLU A 80 55.97 11.10 -25.87
CA GLU A 80 55.36 9.80 -26.19
C GLU A 80 54.45 9.22 -25.09
N CYS A 81 53.90 10.04 -24.18
CA CYS A 81 52.99 9.54 -23.16
C CYS A 81 51.55 9.47 -23.68
N ILE A 82 50.97 8.27 -23.72
CA ILE A 82 49.52 8.08 -23.90
C ILE A 82 48.83 8.68 -22.68
N CYS A 83 48.38 9.92 -22.78
CA CYS A 83 47.65 10.58 -21.70
C CYS A 83 46.21 10.06 -21.68
N GLU A 84 45.87 9.25 -20.67
CA GLU A 84 44.47 8.90 -20.43
C GLU A 84 43.66 10.17 -20.16
N ARG A 85 42.50 10.30 -20.81
CA ARG A 85 41.58 11.42 -20.60
C ARG A 85 40.28 10.92 -19.99
N CYS A 86 39.63 11.76 -19.19
CA CYS A 86 38.29 11.50 -18.71
C CYS A 86 37.31 11.52 -19.90
N SER A 87 36.51 10.47 -20.05
CA SER A 87 35.50 10.36 -21.10
C SER A 87 34.37 11.39 -20.96
N GLU A 88 34.09 11.86 -19.74
CA GLU A 88 33.01 12.84 -19.48
C GLU A 88 33.45 14.28 -19.72
N CYS A 89 34.67 14.66 -19.30
CA CYS A 89 35.11 16.07 -19.32
C CYS A 89 36.35 16.35 -20.18
N GLY A 90 36.99 15.32 -20.76
CA GLY A 90 38.16 15.47 -21.63
C GLY A 90 39.45 15.90 -20.94
N ALA A 91 39.42 16.09 -19.61
CA ALA A 91 40.59 16.44 -18.80
C ALA A 91 41.59 15.27 -18.76
N ILE A 92 42.88 15.59 -18.71
CA ILE A 92 43.95 14.60 -18.53
C ILE A 92 43.76 13.95 -17.16
N LYS A 93 43.76 12.62 -17.12
CA LYS A 93 43.77 11.88 -15.85
C LYS A 93 45.16 12.01 -15.25
N GLU A 94 45.19 12.49 -14.02
CA GLU A 94 46.41 12.62 -13.24
C GLU A 94 46.38 11.57 -12.13
N GLU A 95 47.51 10.90 -11.93
CA GLU A 95 47.69 9.96 -10.82
C GLU A 95 48.39 10.67 -9.67
N TYR A 96 47.80 10.56 -8.48
CA TYR A 96 48.33 11.13 -7.26
C TYR A 96 48.49 10.04 -6.21
N THR A 97 49.56 10.16 -5.42
CA THR A 97 49.75 9.32 -4.24
C THR A 97 48.72 9.66 -3.16
N ASP A 98 48.45 8.72 -2.25
CA ASP A 98 47.52 8.93 -1.13
C ASP A 98 47.96 10.11 -0.25
N GLU A 99 49.27 10.31 -0.06
CA GLU A 99 49.83 11.44 0.67
C GLU A 99 49.58 12.78 -0.03
N GLU A 100 49.80 12.85 -1.35
CA GLU A 100 49.52 14.06 -2.15
C GLU A 100 48.04 14.42 -2.08
N MET A 101 47.15 13.43 -2.21
CA MET A 101 45.71 13.61 -2.03
C MET A 101 45.37 14.16 -0.63
N GLY A 102 45.99 13.63 0.42
CA GLY A 102 45.85 14.14 1.79
C GLY A 102 46.25 15.61 1.91
N ILE A 103 47.40 16.00 1.33
CA ILE A 103 47.88 17.39 1.35
C ILE A 103 46.94 18.33 0.59
N MET A 104 46.43 17.91 -0.58
CA MET A 104 45.46 18.69 -1.34
C MET A 104 44.18 18.97 -0.56
N LEU A 105 43.67 17.98 0.17
CA LEU A 105 42.52 18.14 1.06
C LEU A 105 42.80 19.16 2.18
N ILE A 106 43.99 19.12 2.78
CA ILE A 106 44.39 20.09 3.83
C ILE A 106 44.47 21.52 3.26
N ILE A 107 45.04 21.69 2.06
CA ILE A 107 45.11 23.00 1.39
C ILE A 107 43.70 23.53 1.13
N LEU A 108 42.81 22.69 0.61
CA LEU A 108 41.43 23.05 0.33
C LEU A 108 40.65 23.42 1.61
N GLY A 109 40.89 22.69 2.70
CA GLY A 109 40.28 22.96 4.00
C GLY A 109 40.78 24.28 4.58
N THR A 110 42.07 24.56 4.42
CA THR A 110 42.69 25.84 4.82
C THR A 110 42.11 27.00 4.03
N PHE A 111 41.86 26.83 2.73
CA PHE A 111 41.19 27.84 1.90
C PHE A 111 39.78 28.15 2.41
N ILE A 112 38.95 27.15 2.65
CA ILE A 112 37.60 27.34 3.21
C ILE A 112 37.66 28.04 4.56
N HIS A 113 38.62 27.66 5.41
CA HIS A 113 38.77 28.25 6.73
C HIS A 113 39.14 29.73 6.66
N ARG A 114 40.03 30.12 5.75
CA ARG A 114 40.50 31.51 5.61
C ARG A 114 39.49 32.40 4.87
N GLU A 115 38.89 31.90 3.80
CA GLU A 115 38.02 32.66 2.91
C GLU A 115 36.66 31.97 2.69
N PRO A 116 35.84 31.77 3.75
CA PRO A 116 34.61 30.99 3.67
C PRO A 116 33.58 31.59 2.69
N ALA A 117 33.57 32.91 2.52
CA ALA A 117 32.68 33.58 1.59
C ALA A 117 33.03 33.29 0.12
N LEU A 118 34.32 33.25 -0.22
CA LEU A 118 34.79 32.89 -1.57
C LEU A 118 34.62 31.40 -1.85
N ALA A 119 34.76 30.56 -0.82
CA ALA A 119 34.60 29.13 -0.96
C ALA A 119 33.13 28.67 -1.07
N ALA A 120 32.17 29.45 -0.53
CA ALA A 120 30.77 29.06 -0.43
C ALA A 120 30.12 28.53 -1.72
N PRO A 121 30.33 29.14 -2.92
CA PRO A 121 29.75 28.63 -4.17
C PRO A 121 30.27 27.25 -4.58
N PHE A 122 31.50 26.90 -4.17
CA PHE A 122 32.16 25.65 -4.53
C PHE A 122 31.90 24.53 -3.52
N LEU A 123 31.36 24.84 -2.34
CA LEU A 123 31.15 23.86 -1.26
C LEU A 123 30.35 22.62 -1.69
N PRO A 124 29.27 22.70 -2.49
CA PRO A 124 28.55 21.50 -2.93
C PRO A 124 29.44 20.52 -3.70
N GLU A 125 30.22 21.05 -4.64
CA GLU A 125 31.11 20.26 -5.49
C GLU A 125 32.26 19.70 -4.67
N ILE A 126 32.89 20.55 -3.85
CA ILE A 126 33.96 20.17 -2.93
C ILE A 126 33.50 19.03 -2.00
N LEU A 127 32.37 19.18 -1.30
CA LEU A 127 31.86 18.17 -0.39
C LEU A 127 31.50 16.87 -1.12
N THR A 128 31.00 16.94 -2.36
CA THR A 128 30.68 15.77 -3.18
C THR A 128 31.95 15.02 -3.60
N ILE A 129 33.01 15.74 -3.99
CA ILE A 129 34.32 15.14 -4.34
C ILE A 129 34.94 14.51 -3.09
N ILE A 130 35.00 15.24 -1.99
CA ILE A 130 35.61 14.76 -0.75
C ILE A 130 34.87 13.56 -0.18
N SER A 131 33.54 13.50 -0.34
CA SER A 131 32.76 12.33 0.05
C SER A 131 33.11 11.08 -0.75
N ARG A 132 33.55 11.22 -2.01
CA ARG A 132 34.06 10.09 -2.79
C ARG A 132 35.41 9.61 -2.24
N VAL A 133 36.29 10.53 -1.86
CA VAL A 133 37.59 10.21 -1.25
C VAL A 133 37.41 9.56 0.13
N ALA A 134 36.53 10.10 0.97
CA ALA A 134 36.23 9.54 2.30
C ALA A 134 35.64 8.12 2.23
N LEU A 135 34.86 7.80 1.19
CA LEU A 135 34.31 6.47 0.99
C LEU A 135 35.21 5.53 0.18
N HIS A 136 36.35 6.02 -0.32
CA HIS A 136 37.28 5.21 -1.09
C HIS A 136 37.98 4.21 -0.17
N SER A 137 37.82 2.92 -0.45
CA SER A 137 38.49 1.84 0.29
C SER A 137 39.71 1.42 -0.51
N THR A 138 40.91 1.73 -0.02
CA THR A 138 42.17 1.36 -0.65
C THR A 138 42.49 -0.12 -0.43
N PHE A 139 41.97 -0.71 0.65
CA PHE A 139 42.14 -2.12 0.98
C PHE A 139 40.80 -2.83 1.24
N PRO A 140 40.63 -4.10 0.85
CA PRO A 140 39.37 -4.84 1.03
C PRO A 140 38.88 -4.91 2.47
N TRP A 141 39.78 -4.99 3.45
CA TRP A 141 39.43 -5.07 4.88
C TRP A 141 38.80 -3.78 5.43
N GLN A 142 39.01 -2.63 4.77
CA GLN A 142 38.41 -1.35 5.17
C GLN A 142 36.90 -1.30 4.91
N CYS A 143 36.37 -2.19 4.07
CA CYS A 143 34.93 -2.34 3.88
C CYS A 143 34.25 -3.01 5.09
N GLU A 144 35.01 -3.73 5.92
CA GLU A 144 34.51 -4.53 7.06
C GLU A 144 34.72 -3.84 8.42
N SER A 145 35.48 -2.73 8.46
CA SER A 145 35.87 -2.06 9.70
C SER A 145 35.80 -0.53 9.56
N ALA A 146 35.32 0.16 10.60
CA ALA A 146 35.37 1.62 10.71
C ALA A 146 36.78 2.15 11.07
N THR A 147 37.79 1.27 11.06
CA THR A 147 39.16 1.63 11.40
C THR A 147 39.86 2.20 10.17
N HIS A 148 40.16 3.49 10.20
CA HIS A 148 40.90 4.16 9.14
C HIS A 148 42.41 4.02 9.33
N LEU A 149 43.17 3.98 8.22
CA LEU A 149 44.63 4.14 8.30
C LEU A 149 44.93 5.57 8.79
N PRO A 150 45.62 5.74 9.93
CA PRO A 150 46.02 7.07 10.40
C PRO A 150 46.91 7.75 9.36
N GLY A 151 46.57 8.98 8.99
CA GLY A 151 47.35 9.79 8.04
C GLY A 151 47.03 9.55 6.56
N GLY A 152 46.19 8.57 6.21
CA GLY A 152 45.76 8.36 4.82
C GLY A 152 44.76 9.42 4.34
N SER A 153 44.66 9.62 3.03
CA SER A 153 43.77 10.62 2.42
C SER A 153 42.31 10.48 2.86
N GLN A 154 41.86 9.24 3.10
CA GLN A 154 40.53 8.92 3.62
C GLN A 154 40.29 9.52 5.02
N SER A 155 41.24 9.33 5.94
CA SER A 155 41.15 9.89 7.29
C SER A 155 41.19 11.42 7.25
N VAL A 156 42.00 11.99 6.36
CA VAL A 156 42.06 13.44 6.15
C VAL A 156 40.73 13.96 5.59
N ALA A 157 40.09 13.23 4.68
CA ALA A 157 38.78 13.59 4.12
C ALA A 157 37.68 13.59 5.19
N HIS A 158 37.64 12.59 6.08
CA HIS A 158 36.71 12.59 7.22
C HIS A 158 36.95 13.77 8.16
N GLN A 159 38.21 14.06 8.49
CA GLN A 159 38.54 15.21 9.34
C GLN A 159 38.20 16.55 8.66
N PHE A 160 38.43 16.66 7.35
CA PHE A 160 38.00 17.80 6.56
C PHE A 160 36.49 18.04 6.71
N ILE A 161 35.69 16.99 6.53
CA ILE A 161 34.23 17.09 6.64
C ILE A 161 33.83 17.57 8.03
N ARG A 162 34.41 17.00 9.10
CA ARG A 162 34.16 17.43 10.49
C ARG A 162 34.46 18.92 10.68
N CYS A 163 35.66 19.36 10.29
CA CYS A 163 36.10 20.74 10.48
C CYS A 163 35.24 21.74 9.70
N VAL A 164 34.97 21.47 8.42
CA VAL A 164 34.17 22.37 7.58
C VAL A 164 32.73 22.45 8.08
N LEU A 165 32.11 21.32 8.43
CA LEU A 165 30.73 21.31 8.92
C LEU A 165 30.62 21.99 10.28
N HIS A 166 31.55 21.75 11.21
CA HIS A 166 31.54 22.41 12.52
C HIS A 166 31.74 23.92 12.38
N GLN A 167 32.73 24.35 11.61
CA GLN A 167 33.03 25.77 11.41
C GLN A 167 31.87 26.53 10.76
N LEU A 168 31.19 25.91 9.79
CA LEU A 168 30.12 26.56 9.03
C LEU A 168 28.72 26.29 9.60
N ALA A 169 28.58 25.48 10.66
CA ALA A 169 27.30 25.23 11.32
C ALA A 169 26.57 26.53 11.74
N PRO A 170 27.21 27.52 12.38
CA PRO A 170 26.57 28.80 12.71
C PRO A 170 26.12 29.61 11.50
N ASN A 171 26.69 29.34 10.32
CA ASN A 171 26.39 30.02 9.06
C ASN A 171 25.31 29.29 8.23
N GLY A 172 24.65 28.27 8.79
CA GLY A 172 23.54 27.58 8.14
C GLY A 172 23.95 26.59 7.04
N ILE A 173 25.17 26.03 7.11
CA ILE A 173 25.66 25.06 6.11
C ILE A 173 24.72 23.86 5.92
N PHE A 174 24.10 23.36 7.00
CA PHE A 174 23.20 22.22 6.91
C PHE A 174 21.95 22.53 6.09
N TYR A 175 21.39 23.74 6.21
CA TYR A 175 20.28 24.17 5.34
C TYR A 175 20.68 24.12 3.86
N GLN A 176 21.92 24.50 3.53
CA GLN A 176 22.44 24.45 2.16
C GLN A 176 22.72 23.01 1.69
N ILE A 177 23.29 22.15 2.54
CA ILE A 177 23.53 20.74 2.21
C ILE A 177 22.24 20.01 1.87
N PHE A 178 21.15 20.29 2.58
CA PHE A 178 19.84 19.72 2.29
C PHE A 178 19.13 20.35 1.08
N LEU A 179 19.73 21.37 0.44
CA LEU A 179 19.29 21.91 -0.85
C LEU A 179 20.10 21.40 -2.04
N ILE A 180 21.17 20.64 -1.79
CA ILE A 180 22.02 20.10 -2.87
C ILE A 180 21.17 19.24 -3.81
N GLN A 181 21.29 19.55 -5.09
CA GLN A 181 20.75 18.75 -6.18
C GLN A 181 21.90 18.02 -6.87
N GLY A 182 21.59 16.87 -7.46
CA GLY A 182 22.55 15.97 -8.08
C GLY A 182 21.90 14.61 -8.33
N ASN A 183 22.60 13.66 -8.93
CA ASN A 183 22.05 12.30 -9.06
C ASN A 183 21.95 11.60 -7.70
N GLU A 184 21.05 10.62 -7.59
CA GLU A 184 20.79 9.89 -6.34
C GLU A 184 22.05 9.25 -5.76
N THR A 185 22.88 8.63 -6.61
CA THR A 185 24.13 7.98 -6.21
C THR A 185 25.10 8.95 -5.52
N SER A 186 25.27 10.16 -6.05
CA SER A 186 26.18 11.15 -5.47
C SER A 186 25.64 11.70 -4.15
N ARG A 187 24.34 11.96 -4.05
CA ARG A 187 23.70 12.40 -2.80
C ARG A 187 23.85 11.35 -1.69
N LYS A 188 23.54 10.07 -1.99
CA LYS A 188 23.72 8.97 -1.04
C LYS A 188 25.17 8.83 -0.57
N LYS A 189 26.16 8.97 -1.46
CA LYS A 189 27.59 8.97 -1.09
C LYS A 189 27.92 10.15 -0.18
N LEU A 190 27.45 11.36 -0.49
CA LEU A 190 27.63 12.54 0.35
C LEU A 190 27.06 12.32 1.75
N TYR A 191 25.79 11.92 1.86
CA TYR A 191 25.13 11.75 3.16
C TYR A 191 25.73 10.61 3.98
N LYS A 192 26.09 9.49 3.34
CA LYS A 192 26.82 8.40 4.00
C LYS A 192 28.16 8.88 4.56
N SER A 193 28.93 9.62 3.76
CA SER A 193 30.21 10.19 4.19
C SER A 193 30.06 11.14 5.38
N VAL A 194 29.06 12.05 5.33
CA VAL A 194 28.76 12.97 6.45
C VAL A 194 28.38 12.19 7.71
N SER A 195 27.47 11.22 7.61
CA SER A 195 27.04 10.44 8.77
C SER A 195 28.19 9.66 9.41
N LEU A 196 29.06 9.04 8.60
CA LEU A 196 30.24 8.32 9.11
C LEU A 196 31.23 9.27 9.77
N SER A 197 31.51 10.42 9.14
CA SER A 197 32.43 11.44 9.67
C SER A 197 31.98 12.00 11.02
N LEU A 198 30.68 12.04 11.29
CA LEU A 198 30.13 12.57 12.54
C LEU A 198 29.91 11.50 13.62
N GLY A 199 30.09 10.20 13.31
CA GLY A 199 29.74 9.11 14.20
C GLY A 199 30.50 9.09 15.54
N ASP A 200 31.78 9.47 15.50
CA ASP A 200 32.74 9.49 16.61
C ASP A 200 33.19 10.91 16.99
N PHE A 201 32.58 11.94 16.40
CA PHE A 201 32.97 13.33 16.62
C PHE A 201 32.23 13.94 17.83
N THR A 202 32.96 14.65 18.69
CA THR A 202 32.43 15.12 19.97
C THR A 202 31.67 16.45 19.88
N GLU A 203 32.04 17.33 18.94
CA GLU A 203 31.43 18.67 18.82
C GLU A 203 30.14 18.64 17.99
N LEU A 204 30.07 17.75 17.00
CA LEU A 204 28.86 17.45 16.23
C LEU A 204 28.68 15.95 16.14
N ASN A 205 27.43 15.51 16.15
CA ASN A 205 27.05 14.10 16.04
C ASN A 205 26.15 13.88 14.80
N PRO A 206 25.80 12.63 14.45
CA PRO A 206 25.00 12.37 13.25
C PRO A 206 23.56 12.91 13.31
N THR A 207 23.05 13.34 14.48
CA THR A 207 21.73 13.98 14.59
C THR A 207 21.78 15.49 14.37
N SER A 208 22.97 16.10 14.51
CA SER A 208 23.18 17.55 14.44
C SER A 208 22.77 18.18 13.09
N PRO A 209 23.05 17.57 11.92
CA PRO A 209 22.60 18.12 10.64
C PRO A 209 21.08 18.30 10.55
N VAL A 210 20.34 17.30 11.04
CA VAL A 210 18.87 17.32 11.05
C VAL A 210 18.36 18.33 12.08
N GLN A 211 18.94 18.36 13.27
CA GLN A 211 18.58 19.32 14.32
C GLN A 211 18.70 20.77 13.82
N LEU A 212 19.86 21.15 13.28
CA LEU A 212 20.13 22.53 12.85
C LEU A 212 19.32 22.95 11.61
N LEU A 213 19.07 22.01 10.68
CA LEU A 213 18.14 22.22 9.58
C LEU A 213 16.74 22.59 10.13
N ILE A 214 16.25 21.79 11.07
CA ILE A 214 14.90 21.91 11.58
C ILE A 214 14.73 23.15 12.45
N GLU A 215 15.72 23.49 13.28
CA GLU A 215 15.75 24.77 14.01
C GLU A 215 15.64 25.95 13.03
N THR A 216 16.39 25.91 11.93
CA THR A 216 16.31 26.93 10.87
C THR A 216 14.91 27.00 10.27
N LEU A 217 14.30 25.87 9.90
CA LEU A 217 12.95 25.84 9.32
C LEU A 217 11.89 26.32 10.31
N ASN A 218 11.98 25.90 11.57
CA ASN A 218 11.06 26.25 12.64
C ASN A 218 11.16 27.72 13.06
N SER A 219 12.33 28.36 12.90
CA SER A 219 12.50 29.78 13.14
C SER A 219 11.81 30.68 12.09
N LYS A 220 11.62 30.17 10.86
CA LYS A 220 10.94 30.92 9.78
C LYS A 220 9.45 31.02 10.06
N LYS A 221 8.84 32.20 9.83
CA LYS A 221 7.39 32.41 9.99
C LYS A 221 6.55 31.46 9.13
N THR A 222 6.96 31.23 7.88
CA THR A 222 6.33 30.30 6.94
C THR A 222 7.37 29.33 6.42
N LEU A 223 6.94 28.10 6.13
CA LEU A 223 7.80 27.12 5.45
C LEU A 223 7.94 27.50 3.96
N PRO A 224 9.11 27.26 3.34
CA PRO A 224 9.34 27.60 1.94
C PRO A 224 8.72 26.54 1.01
N PRO A 225 7.58 26.78 0.34
CA PRO A 225 6.85 25.74 -0.40
C PRO A 225 7.68 25.14 -1.53
N ASP A 226 8.39 25.97 -2.31
CA ASP A 226 9.12 25.51 -3.49
C ASP A 226 10.39 24.71 -3.15
N LEU A 227 10.97 24.94 -1.98
CA LEU A 227 12.20 24.28 -1.53
C LEU A 227 11.93 23.08 -0.62
N LEU A 228 10.75 23.03 0.00
CA LEU A 228 10.42 22.00 0.98
C LEU A 228 10.48 20.57 0.38
N PRO A 229 9.99 20.28 -0.83
CA PRO A 229 10.12 18.95 -1.43
C PRO A 229 11.58 18.48 -1.55
N ILE A 230 12.47 19.37 -1.98
CA ILE A 230 13.91 19.09 -2.10
C ILE A 230 14.51 18.79 -0.72
N ILE A 231 14.19 19.64 0.27
CA ILE A 231 14.67 19.48 1.64
C ILE A 231 14.17 18.16 2.24
N LEU A 232 12.88 17.81 2.07
CA LEU A 232 12.31 16.58 2.58
C LEU A 232 12.94 15.34 1.94
N ARG A 233 13.16 15.35 0.62
CA ARG A 233 13.86 14.27 -0.09
C ARG A 233 15.26 14.06 0.47
N ASN A 234 16.04 15.13 0.51
CA ASN A 234 17.43 15.08 0.97
C ASN A 234 17.54 14.72 2.46
N MET A 235 16.61 15.20 3.29
CA MET A 235 16.53 14.83 4.70
C MET A 235 16.19 13.34 4.88
N SER A 236 15.27 12.81 4.08
CA SER A 236 14.92 11.40 4.10
C SER A 236 16.10 10.50 3.72
N GLU A 237 16.86 10.86 2.68
CA GLU A 237 18.07 10.13 2.24
C GLU A 237 19.17 10.17 3.30
N TYR A 238 19.37 11.32 3.95
CA TYR A 238 20.34 11.44 5.04
C TYR A 238 19.97 10.56 6.23
N LEU A 239 18.71 10.60 6.67
CA LEU A 239 18.24 9.80 7.80
C LEU A 239 18.40 8.29 7.57
N GLN A 240 18.30 7.82 6.32
CA GLN A 240 18.58 6.43 5.97
C GLN A 240 20.06 6.04 6.13
N CYS A 241 20.98 7.01 6.06
CA CYS A 241 22.41 6.79 6.24
C CYS A 241 22.83 6.75 7.72
N VAL A 242 22.00 7.27 8.63
CA VAL A 242 22.33 7.36 10.06
C VAL A 242 22.17 6.02 10.75
N GLN A 243 23.22 5.56 11.42
CA GLN A 243 23.21 4.34 12.22
C GLN A 243 22.58 4.60 13.60
N ILE A 244 21.25 4.49 13.68
CA ILE A 244 20.47 4.84 14.87
C ILE A 244 20.85 3.99 16.09
N ASP A 245 21.18 2.70 15.90
CA ASP A 245 21.51 1.78 16.99
C ASP A 245 22.78 2.18 17.78
N ASN A 246 23.67 2.96 17.17
CA ASN A 246 24.93 3.40 17.78
C ASN A 246 24.80 4.71 18.56
N ILE A 247 23.62 5.35 18.55
CA ILE A 247 23.41 6.68 19.13
C ILE A 247 22.50 6.56 20.35
N SER A 248 22.93 7.15 21.48
CA SER A 248 22.10 7.20 22.69
C SER A 248 20.73 7.85 22.42
N PRO A 249 19.62 7.27 22.90
CA PRO A 249 18.28 7.84 22.72
C PRO A 249 18.17 9.31 23.17
N SER A 250 18.93 9.72 24.19
CA SER A 250 18.93 11.09 24.71
C SER A 250 19.40 12.12 23.67
N ILE A 251 20.30 11.75 22.77
CA ILE A 251 20.87 12.61 21.72
C ILE A 251 19.82 12.93 20.63
N TRP A 252 18.87 12.03 20.43
CA TRP A 252 17.79 12.21 19.47
C TRP A 252 16.67 13.13 19.96
N SER A 253 16.56 13.35 21.27
CA SER A 253 15.41 14.03 21.88
C SER A 253 15.10 15.41 21.26
N THR A 254 16.10 16.27 21.12
CA THR A 254 15.95 17.62 20.54
C THR A 254 15.57 17.56 19.06
N ALA A 255 16.23 16.71 18.28
CA ALA A 255 15.92 16.52 16.87
C ALA A 255 14.48 16.03 16.67
N VAL A 256 14.05 15.04 17.45
CA VAL A 256 12.68 14.48 17.41
C VAL A 256 11.64 15.52 17.79
N GLN A 257 11.89 16.37 18.80
CA GLN A 257 11.00 17.47 19.16
C GLN A 257 10.89 18.52 18.04
N GLY A 258 12.01 18.81 17.38
CA GLY A 258 12.02 19.65 16.19
C GLY A 258 11.18 19.05 15.06
N ILE A 259 11.31 17.74 14.80
CA ILE A 259 10.55 17.01 13.78
C ILE A 259 9.05 17.05 14.07
N ASP A 260 8.63 16.82 15.32
CA ASP A 260 7.23 16.96 15.74
C ASP A 260 6.69 18.35 15.36
N THR A 261 7.43 19.41 15.69
CA THR A 261 7.05 20.80 15.37
C THR A 261 6.98 21.04 13.86
N LEU A 262 7.97 20.56 13.11
CA LEU A 262 8.02 20.70 11.65
C LEU A 262 6.83 19.98 11.00
N PHE A 263 6.56 18.74 11.38
CA PHE A 263 5.47 17.94 10.83
C PHE A 263 4.10 18.57 11.13
N ARG A 264 3.90 19.13 12.33
CA ARG A 264 2.70 19.91 12.66
C ARG A 264 2.51 21.11 11.72
N ARG A 265 3.59 21.76 11.30
CA ARG A 265 3.54 22.88 10.35
C ARG A 265 3.30 22.42 8.92
N ILE A 266 3.88 21.29 8.52
CA ILE A 266 3.67 20.68 7.20
C ILE A 266 2.20 20.36 6.96
N LEU A 267 1.46 19.94 8.00
CA LEU A 267 0.02 19.67 7.90
C LEU A 267 -0.80 20.84 7.33
N PHE A 268 -0.39 22.10 7.54
CA PHE A 268 -1.10 23.27 7.01
C PHE A 268 -0.90 23.49 5.51
N MET A 269 0.06 22.79 4.90
CA MET A 269 0.40 22.92 3.48
C MET A 269 0.56 21.58 2.78
N ILE A 270 0.16 20.47 3.42
CA ILE A 270 0.35 19.12 2.88
C ILE A 270 -0.34 18.93 1.51
N SER A 271 -1.42 19.66 1.25
CA SER A 271 -2.12 19.67 -0.04
C SER A 271 -1.36 20.34 -1.18
N SER A 272 -0.25 21.03 -0.88
CA SER A 272 0.65 21.59 -1.90
C SER A 272 1.80 20.64 -2.25
N LEU A 273 1.90 19.47 -1.58
CA LEU A 273 2.88 18.45 -1.91
C LEU A 273 2.28 17.48 -2.94
N ASP A 274 3.09 17.05 -3.90
CA ASP A 274 2.67 16.12 -4.94
C ASP A 274 2.73 14.66 -4.48
N GLU A 275 3.62 14.34 -3.53
CA GLU A 275 3.91 12.98 -3.07
C GLU A 275 4.14 12.94 -1.55
N ALA A 276 3.88 11.77 -0.93
CA ALA A 276 4.13 11.54 0.49
C ALA A 276 5.39 10.72 0.79
N ASP A 277 6.05 10.14 -0.20
CA ASP A 277 7.13 9.15 0.01
C ASP A 277 8.23 9.63 0.93
N ASN A 278 8.72 10.85 0.71
CA ASN A 278 9.77 11.44 1.55
C ASN A 278 9.31 11.62 3.00
N LEU A 279 8.06 12.04 3.22
CA LEU A 279 7.48 12.18 4.57
C LEU A 279 7.37 10.82 5.26
N LEU A 280 6.89 9.80 4.57
CA LEU A 280 6.75 8.44 5.09
C LEU A 280 8.11 7.80 5.38
N GLN A 281 9.12 8.06 4.56
CA GLN A 281 10.50 7.62 4.80
C GLN A 281 11.14 8.31 6.01
N ILE A 282 10.87 9.61 6.21
CA ILE A 282 11.27 10.32 7.43
C ILE A 282 10.58 9.69 8.65
N MET A 283 9.26 9.46 8.60
CA MET A 283 8.51 8.80 9.68
C MET A 283 9.12 7.45 10.02
N THR A 284 9.37 6.61 9.01
CA THR A 284 10.01 5.30 9.14
C THR A 284 11.38 5.40 9.80
N SER A 285 12.20 6.37 9.42
CA SER A 285 13.54 6.57 10.00
C SER A 285 13.45 7.00 11.46
N ILE A 286 12.52 7.88 11.81
CA ILE A 286 12.33 8.33 13.19
C ILE A 286 11.77 7.22 14.07
N LEU A 287 10.84 6.39 13.58
CA LEU A 287 10.30 5.25 14.33
C LEU A 287 11.33 4.17 14.68
N LYS A 288 12.53 4.19 14.08
CA LYS A 288 13.66 3.34 14.50
C LYS A 288 14.32 3.81 15.80
N VAL A 289 14.13 5.08 16.18
CA VAL A 289 14.70 5.64 17.41
C VAL A 289 14.03 4.98 18.63
N PRO A 290 14.81 4.40 19.56
CA PRO A 290 14.24 3.79 20.76
C PRO A 290 13.63 4.85 21.70
N GLN A 291 12.56 4.49 22.41
CA GLN A 291 11.93 5.31 23.46
C GLN A 291 11.43 6.69 22.98
N LEU A 292 10.79 6.73 21.80
CA LEU A 292 10.23 7.95 21.25
C LEU A 292 9.21 8.63 22.16
N SER A 293 9.14 9.96 22.07
CA SER A 293 8.05 10.74 22.66
C SER A 293 6.75 10.52 21.89
N LYS A 294 5.66 10.22 22.62
CA LYS A 294 4.31 10.04 22.04
C LYS A 294 3.79 11.26 21.26
N ASN A 295 4.36 12.45 21.46
CA ASN A 295 3.89 13.69 20.81
C ASN A 295 3.97 13.60 19.28
N VAL A 296 4.95 12.86 18.76
CA VAL A 296 5.18 12.63 17.33
C VAL A 296 4.04 11.84 16.67
N LEU A 297 3.32 11.02 17.44
CA LEU A 297 2.25 10.16 16.91
C LEU A 297 1.08 10.96 16.33
N GLU A 298 0.76 12.12 16.90
CA GLU A 298 -0.37 12.93 16.44
C GLU A 298 -0.14 13.48 15.01
N PRO A 299 0.96 14.22 14.72
CA PRO A 299 1.19 14.67 13.35
C PRO A 299 1.45 13.49 12.40
N PHE A 300 2.10 12.42 12.84
CA PHE A 300 2.29 11.21 12.01
C PHE A 300 0.95 10.58 11.61
N SER A 301 -0.01 10.48 12.54
CA SER A 301 -1.35 9.96 12.25
C SER A 301 -2.08 10.83 11.23
N LYS A 302 -1.98 12.16 11.35
CA LYS A 302 -2.64 13.11 10.42
C LYS A 302 -2.00 13.10 9.03
N ILE A 303 -0.67 13.01 8.93
CA ILE A 303 0.02 12.86 7.64
C ILE A 303 -0.35 11.53 6.99
N LEU A 304 -0.34 10.43 7.75
CA LEU A 304 -0.71 9.11 7.25
C LEU A 304 -2.16 9.08 6.75
N SER A 305 -3.09 9.65 7.50
CA SER A 305 -4.50 9.83 7.10
C SER A 305 -4.62 10.59 5.78
N TYR A 306 -3.96 11.75 5.69
CA TYR A 306 -3.96 12.55 4.47
C TYR A 306 -3.35 11.79 3.29
N ALA A 307 -2.25 11.06 3.52
CA ALA A 307 -1.55 10.32 2.49
C ALA A 307 -2.39 9.17 1.93
N ILE A 308 -3.08 8.41 2.80
CA ILE A 308 -4.01 7.35 2.40
C ILE A 308 -5.13 7.89 1.50
N GLN A 309 -5.62 9.09 1.78
CA GLN A 309 -6.71 9.69 1.02
C GLN A 309 -6.26 10.29 -0.33
N ASN A 310 -5.05 10.84 -0.40
CA ASN A 310 -4.65 11.72 -1.50
C ASN A 310 -3.49 11.23 -2.37
N PHE A 311 -2.63 10.34 -1.88
CA PHE A 311 -1.44 9.86 -2.60
C PHE A 311 -1.48 8.35 -2.82
N THR A 312 -0.84 7.86 -3.88
CA THR A 312 -0.66 6.41 -4.09
C THR A 312 0.42 5.90 -3.13
N LEU A 313 0.09 4.86 -2.36
CA LEU A 313 0.99 4.29 -1.36
C LEU A 313 1.47 2.90 -1.76
N THR A 314 2.61 2.50 -1.20
CA THR A 314 3.18 1.16 -1.39
C THR A 314 2.95 0.27 -0.18
N HIS A 315 2.89 -1.04 -0.41
CA HIS A 315 2.77 -2.05 0.65
C HIS A 315 3.88 -1.93 1.69
N LYS A 316 5.14 -1.85 1.22
CA LYS A 316 6.32 -1.71 2.07
C LYS A 316 6.22 -0.50 3.01
N ALA A 317 5.81 0.67 2.50
CA ALA A 317 5.74 1.88 3.30
C ALA A 317 4.76 1.75 4.48
N LEU A 318 3.59 1.17 4.26
CA LEU A 318 2.58 0.99 5.32
C LEU A 318 3.01 -0.06 6.35
N ILE A 319 3.55 -1.20 5.90
CA ILE A 319 4.02 -2.26 6.80
C ILE A 319 5.20 -1.78 7.64
N ASP A 320 6.20 -1.14 7.05
CA ASP A 320 7.38 -0.65 7.77
C ASP A 320 6.97 0.36 8.86
N ILE A 321 6.03 1.27 8.56
CA ILE A 321 5.49 2.23 9.53
C ILE A 321 4.81 1.51 10.70
N CYS A 322 3.90 0.56 10.43
CA CYS A 322 3.20 -0.17 11.48
C CYS A 322 4.15 -1.00 12.34
N TYR A 323 5.05 -1.75 11.70
CA TYR A 323 6.03 -2.59 12.38
C TYR A 323 6.94 -1.76 13.30
N LEU A 324 7.51 -0.67 12.78
CA LEU A 324 8.40 0.18 13.55
C LEU A 324 7.64 0.93 14.65
N ASN A 325 6.39 1.35 14.43
CA ASN A 325 5.57 1.95 15.49
C ASN A 325 5.34 1.01 16.67
N ASN A 326 5.09 -0.28 16.40
CA ASN A 326 4.96 -1.29 17.45
C ASN A 326 6.25 -1.46 18.27
N LYS A 327 7.42 -1.28 17.64
CA LYS A 327 8.74 -1.39 18.29
C LYS A 327 9.15 -0.12 19.03
N ALA A 328 8.76 1.05 18.54
CA ALA A 328 9.21 2.36 19.02
C ALA A 328 8.70 2.72 20.42
N PHE A 329 7.51 2.24 20.80
CA PHE A 329 6.82 2.64 22.02
C PHE A 329 6.65 1.46 23.00
N SER A 330 6.68 1.74 24.30
CA SER A 330 6.49 0.72 25.34
C SER A 330 5.03 0.49 25.71
N LYS A 331 4.20 1.55 25.68
CA LYS A 331 2.78 1.50 26.03
C LYS A 331 1.95 0.96 24.88
N GLU A 332 1.13 -0.03 25.17
CA GLU A 332 0.28 -0.74 24.19
C GLU A 332 -0.63 0.20 23.38
N ARG A 333 -1.16 1.26 24.02
CA ARG A 333 -1.94 2.30 23.36
C ARG A 333 -1.17 3.00 22.24
N ASP A 334 0.11 3.31 22.49
CA ASP A 334 0.95 4.11 21.61
C ASP A 334 1.54 3.23 20.48
N LYS A 335 1.87 1.97 20.79
CA LYS A 335 2.30 0.94 19.82
C LYS A 335 1.31 0.73 18.68
N MET A 336 0.01 0.72 18.99
CA MET A 336 -1.04 0.50 17.99
C MET A 336 -1.55 1.78 17.35
N GLN A 337 -1.02 2.97 17.68
CA GLN A 337 -1.62 4.23 17.27
C GLN A 337 -1.68 4.41 15.74
N LEU A 338 -0.61 4.09 15.01
CA LEU A 338 -0.61 4.19 13.55
C LEU A 338 -1.43 3.08 12.89
N CYS A 339 -1.44 1.87 13.45
CA CYS A 339 -2.31 0.78 13.00
C CYS A 339 -3.80 1.16 13.14
N ARG A 340 -4.18 1.79 14.26
CA ARG A 340 -5.52 2.33 14.49
C ARG A 340 -5.88 3.41 13.48
N GLN A 341 -4.93 4.26 13.10
CA GLN A 341 -5.17 5.28 12.08
C GLN A 341 -5.46 4.65 10.71
N ILE A 342 -4.70 3.64 10.31
CA ILE A 342 -4.96 2.88 9.08
C ILE A 342 -6.35 2.23 9.11
N VAL A 343 -6.67 1.53 10.21
CA VAL A 343 -7.98 0.91 10.40
C VAL A 343 -9.11 1.95 10.37
N PHE A 344 -8.89 3.11 11.00
CA PHE A 344 -9.87 4.19 10.99
C PHE A 344 -10.18 4.65 9.55
N GLU A 345 -9.16 4.91 8.74
CA GLU A 345 -9.35 5.30 7.33
C GLU A 345 -10.04 4.20 6.52
N LEU A 346 -9.64 2.94 6.71
CA LEU A 346 -10.28 1.80 6.05
C LEU A 346 -11.76 1.73 6.41
N VAL A 347 -12.12 1.81 7.69
CA VAL A 347 -13.52 1.77 8.15
C VAL A 347 -14.31 2.96 7.59
N GLN A 348 -13.74 4.17 7.56
CA GLN A 348 -14.43 5.31 6.94
C GLN A 348 -14.66 5.10 5.44
N ALA A 349 -13.71 4.47 4.73
CA ALA A 349 -13.85 4.12 3.32
C ALA A 349 -14.93 3.05 3.10
N LEU A 350 -14.96 1.99 3.93
CA LEU A 350 -16.01 0.96 3.87
C LEU A 350 -17.41 1.54 4.16
N LYS A 351 -17.49 2.56 5.01
CA LYS A 351 -18.74 3.28 5.29
C LYS A 351 -19.07 4.35 4.25
N PHE A 352 -18.27 4.49 3.20
CA PHE A 352 -18.41 5.52 2.16
C PHE A 352 -18.42 6.96 2.71
N LYS A 353 -17.74 7.19 3.84
CA LYS A 353 -17.63 8.51 4.50
C LYS A 353 -16.41 9.30 4.06
N THR A 354 -15.34 8.60 3.69
CA THR A 354 -14.13 9.18 3.10
C THR A 354 -13.92 8.58 1.71
N ASN A 355 -13.28 9.34 0.84
CA ASN A 355 -12.89 8.90 -0.49
C ASN A 355 -11.38 8.68 -0.50
N ILE A 356 -10.95 7.42 -0.48
CA ILE A 356 -9.53 7.04 -0.52
C ILE A 356 -9.11 6.67 -1.94
N VAL A 357 -7.81 6.72 -2.24
CA VAL A 357 -7.29 6.29 -3.55
C VAL A 357 -7.65 4.82 -3.78
N ASP A 358 -8.06 4.52 -5.00
CA ASP A 358 -8.52 3.22 -5.48
C ASP A 358 -7.52 2.09 -5.20
N SER A 359 -6.26 2.29 -5.59
CA SER A 359 -5.14 1.39 -5.30
C SER A 359 -4.90 1.25 -3.79
N ASN A 360 -5.08 2.32 -3.02
CA ASN A 360 -4.95 2.27 -1.56
C ASN A 360 -6.06 1.45 -0.92
N LEU A 361 -7.31 1.48 -1.40
CA LEU A 361 -8.40 0.69 -0.81
C LEU A 361 -8.09 -0.81 -0.88
N LEU A 362 -7.66 -1.27 -2.05
CA LEU A 362 -7.20 -2.65 -2.22
C LEU A 362 -5.99 -2.95 -1.33
N LEU A 363 -5.02 -2.03 -1.29
CA LEU A 363 -3.84 -2.17 -0.46
C LEU A 363 -4.17 -2.31 1.03
N LEU A 364 -5.06 -1.47 1.56
CA LEU A 364 -5.49 -1.46 2.95
C LEU A 364 -6.20 -2.74 3.35
N VAL A 365 -7.06 -3.26 2.48
CA VAL A 365 -7.72 -4.55 2.71
C VAL A 365 -6.72 -5.70 2.58
N GLY A 366 -5.75 -5.62 1.67
CA GLY A 366 -4.71 -6.62 1.47
C GLY A 366 -3.78 -6.81 2.66
N ILE A 367 -2.99 -5.78 2.97
CA ILE A 367 -3.02 -5.16 4.31
C ILE A 367 -3.50 -6.00 5.50
N LEU A 368 -4.74 -5.66 5.86
CA LEU A 368 -5.52 -6.26 6.93
C LEU A 368 -5.61 -7.77 6.80
N LEU A 369 -5.88 -8.28 5.60
CA LEU A 369 -6.06 -9.70 5.36
C LEU A 369 -4.78 -10.50 5.64
N GLN A 370 -3.62 -9.99 5.20
CA GLN A 370 -2.32 -10.61 5.48
C GLN A 370 -2.03 -10.66 6.98
N ASP A 371 -2.27 -9.56 7.69
CA ASP A 371 -2.07 -9.51 9.14
C ASP A 371 -2.98 -10.47 9.90
N ALA A 372 -4.20 -10.72 9.39
CA ALA A 372 -5.12 -11.73 9.93
C ALA A 372 -4.71 -13.18 9.61
N GLY A 373 -3.72 -13.40 8.74
CA GLY A 373 -3.27 -14.71 8.26
C GLY A 373 -3.97 -15.19 6.97
N GLY A 374 -4.70 -14.32 6.30
CA GLY A 374 -5.33 -14.58 5.00
C GLY A 374 -4.37 -14.43 3.82
N ILE A 375 -4.87 -14.78 2.63
CA ILE A 375 -4.08 -14.80 1.39
C ILE A 375 -4.89 -14.13 0.29
N LEU A 376 -4.27 -13.15 -0.37
CA LEU A 376 -4.80 -12.54 -1.59
C LEU A 376 -4.46 -13.40 -2.81
N PRO A 377 -5.36 -13.50 -3.81
CA PRO A 377 -4.99 -13.98 -5.13
C PRO A 377 -3.79 -13.22 -5.73
N PRO A 378 -2.87 -13.91 -6.43
CA PRO A 378 -1.71 -13.26 -7.06
C PRO A 378 -2.15 -12.28 -8.16
N GLY A 379 -1.42 -11.17 -8.31
CA GLY A 379 -1.67 -10.15 -9.34
C GLY A 379 -2.73 -9.09 -8.98
N LEU A 380 -3.23 -9.08 -7.74
CA LEU A 380 -4.21 -8.06 -7.27
C LEU A 380 -3.56 -6.74 -6.81
N ILE A 381 -2.36 -6.80 -6.26
CA ILE A 381 -1.58 -5.65 -5.81
C ILE A 381 -0.15 -5.88 -6.31
N ASP A 382 0.42 -4.89 -6.98
CA ASP A 382 1.80 -4.92 -7.45
C ASP A 382 2.79 -5.03 -6.27
N ASP A 383 3.90 -5.74 -6.46
CA ASP A 383 5.00 -5.89 -5.49
C ASP A 383 4.63 -6.49 -4.12
N LEU A 384 3.60 -7.33 -4.06
CA LEU A 384 3.31 -8.13 -2.87
C LEU A 384 4.47 -9.10 -2.56
N PRO A 385 5.08 -9.05 -1.36
CA PRO A 385 6.16 -9.97 -1.02
C PRO A 385 5.62 -11.41 -0.90
N ASP A 386 6.35 -12.38 -1.47
CA ASP A 386 6.01 -13.80 -1.38
C ASP A 386 5.96 -14.30 0.08
N VAL A 387 6.83 -13.73 0.91
CA VAL A 387 6.91 -14.00 2.35
C VAL A 387 6.02 -13.00 3.10
N PRO A 388 5.08 -13.48 3.94
CA PRO A 388 4.24 -12.58 4.71
C PRO A 388 5.10 -11.73 5.66
N PRO A 389 4.81 -10.41 5.77
CA PRO A 389 5.54 -9.53 6.68
C PRO A 389 5.32 -9.91 8.15
N PRO A 390 6.18 -9.45 9.08
CA PRO A 390 5.95 -9.62 10.50
C PRO A 390 4.60 -8.99 10.92
N PRO A 391 3.89 -9.58 11.90
CA PRO A 391 2.57 -9.11 12.30
C PRO A 391 2.63 -7.69 12.86
N CYS A 392 1.72 -6.85 12.37
CA CYS A 392 1.62 -5.42 12.64
C CYS A 392 0.43 -5.05 13.55
N ASN A 393 -0.40 -6.02 13.95
CA ASN A 393 -1.59 -5.84 14.80
C ASN A 393 -2.69 -4.96 14.18
N ILE A 394 -2.74 -4.89 12.84
CA ILE A 394 -3.82 -4.21 12.10
C ILE A 394 -5.14 -4.98 12.29
N ALA A 395 -5.11 -6.31 12.19
CA ALA A 395 -6.27 -7.17 12.40
C ALA A 395 -6.82 -7.02 13.84
N GLU A 396 -5.95 -6.92 14.84
CA GLU A 396 -6.35 -6.68 16.23
C GLU A 396 -7.10 -5.36 16.38
N CYS A 397 -6.62 -4.29 15.72
CA CYS A 397 -7.30 -2.99 15.73
C CYS A 397 -8.66 -3.03 14.99
N MET A 398 -8.80 -3.89 13.99
CA MET A 398 -10.02 -4.01 13.18
C MET A 398 -11.14 -4.81 13.89
N LYS A 399 -10.82 -5.64 14.89
CA LYS A 399 -11.81 -6.47 15.62
C LYS A 399 -12.96 -5.69 16.24
N THR A 400 -12.74 -4.43 16.63
CA THR A 400 -13.80 -3.57 17.20
C THR A 400 -14.81 -3.10 16.16
N TYR A 401 -14.52 -3.27 14.87
CA TYR A 401 -15.31 -2.79 13.74
C TYR A 401 -15.96 -3.93 12.93
N LEU A 402 -16.04 -5.15 13.49
CA LEU A 402 -16.64 -6.30 12.78
C LEU A 402 -18.11 -6.07 12.38
N ASN A 403 -18.87 -5.27 13.14
CA ASN A 403 -20.23 -4.90 12.75
C ASN A 403 -20.24 -4.04 11.48
N ASP A 404 -19.32 -3.08 11.34
CA ASP A 404 -19.19 -2.27 10.12
C ASP A 404 -18.80 -3.14 8.91
N VAL A 405 -17.96 -4.17 9.13
CA VAL A 405 -17.61 -5.18 8.10
C VAL A 405 -18.84 -5.96 7.65
N ILE A 406 -19.67 -6.41 8.60
CA ILE A 406 -20.91 -7.15 8.29
C ILE A 406 -21.89 -6.25 7.54
N GLU A 407 -22.07 -5.00 7.98
CA GLU A 407 -22.93 -4.01 7.32
C GLU A 407 -22.48 -3.77 5.88
N PHE A 408 -21.17 -3.61 5.65
CA PHE A 408 -20.59 -3.46 4.31
C PHE A 408 -20.89 -4.65 3.39
N LEU A 409 -20.77 -5.88 3.90
CA LEU A 409 -21.05 -7.10 3.13
C LEU A 409 -22.55 -7.28 2.86
N ALA A 410 -23.39 -7.02 3.87
CA ALA A 410 -24.83 -7.17 3.81
C ALA A 410 -25.50 -6.15 2.86
N ASP A 411 -24.98 -4.91 2.82
CA ASP A 411 -25.50 -3.86 1.95
C ASP A 411 -25.35 -4.26 0.47
N PHE A 412 -26.51 -4.37 -0.21
CA PHE A 412 -26.57 -4.73 -1.63
C PHE A 412 -26.21 -3.56 -2.54
N HIS A 413 -26.27 -2.33 -2.04
CA HIS A 413 -25.86 -1.13 -2.78
C HIS A 413 -24.35 -0.89 -2.74
N THR A 414 -23.60 -1.60 -1.89
CA THR A 414 -22.14 -1.47 -1.75
C THR A 414 -21.43 -1.48 -3.11
N LEU A 415 -21.78 -2.41 -4.01
CA LEU A 415 -21.13 -2.51 -5.33
C LEU A 415 -21.43 -1.33 -6.24
N SER A 416 -22.66 -0.79 -6.22
CA SER A 416 -23.00 0.43 -6.97
C SER A 416 -22.30 1.67 -6.40
N LYS A 417 -22.20 1.78 -5.07
CA LYS A 417 -21.48 2.88 -4.40
C LYS A 417 -20.00 2.86 -4.72
N ILE A 418 -19.38 1.66 -4.66
CA ILE A 418 -18.01 1.40 -5.11
C ILE A 418 -17.87 1.88 -6.55
N LYS A 419 -18.64 1.30 -7.50
CA LYS A 419 -18.56 1.66 -8.92
C LYS A 419 -18.65 3.18 -9.14
N PHE A 420 -19.62 3.85 -8.53
CA PHE A 420 -19.78 5.30 -8.62
C PHE A 420 -18.54 6.09 -8.13
N LEU A 421 -17.91 5.67 -7.02
CA LEU A 421 -16.69 6.30 -6.52
C LEU A 421 -15.54 6.20 -7.54
N PHE A 422 -15.34 5.03 -8.16
CA PHE A 422 -14.32 4.82 -9.18
C PHE A 422 -14.60 5.63 -10.45
N THR A 423 -15.84 5.57 -10.98
CA THR A 423 -16.22 6.32 -12.18
C THR A 423 -16.04 7.84 -11.99
N SER A 424 -16.45 8.37 -10.83
CA SER A 424 -16.35 9.81 -10.54
C SER A 424 -14.90 10.28 -10.46
N ARG A 425 -13.95 9.41 -10.11
CA ARG A 425 -12.53 9.78 -9.91
C ARG A 425 -11.76 9.82 -11.22
N ASN A 426 -12.01 8.86 -12.13
CA ASN A 426 -11.43 8.82 -13.47
C ASN A 426 -11.72 10.10 -14.28
N ASN A 427 -12.84 10.77 -14.00
CA ASN A 427 -13.21 12.03 -14.64
C ASN A 427 -12.51 13.27 -14.05
N VAL A 428 -11.89 13.19 -12.86
CA VAL A 428 -11.37 14.36 -12.12
C VAL A 428 -9.85 14.35 -12.00
N LYS A 429 -9.22 13.17 -11.91
CA LYS A 429 -7.76 13.02 -11.88
C LYS A 429 -7.41 11.84 -12.78
N ASN A 430 -6.51 12.01 -13.74
CA ASN A 430 -5.88 10.92 -14.52
C ASN A 430 -5.03 10.01 -13.60
N CYS A 431 -5.62 9.48 -12.54
CA CYS A 431 -5.00 8.52 -11.64
C CYS A 431 -5.23 7.16 -12.29
N GLY A 432 -4.15 6.56 -12.81
CA GLY A 432 -4.22 5.30 -13.54
C GLY A 432 -4.94 4.22 -12.74
N ILE A 433 -5.76 3.44 -13.46
CA ILE A 433 -6.34 2.19 -12.94
C ILE A 433 -5.17 1.28 -12.54
N THR A 434 -5.27 0.60 -11.40
CA THR A 434 -4.41 -0.55 -11.08
C THR A 434 -4.37 -1.47 -12.31
N PRO A 435 -3.20 -1.74 -12.90
CA PRO A 435 -3.11 -2.50 -14.14
C PRO A 435 -3.64 -3.92 -13.90
N GLY A 436 -4.82 -4.25 -14.46
CA GLY A 436 -5.32 -5.64 -14.52
C GLY A 436 -6.75 -5.91 -14.06
N LEU A 437 -7.42 -4.99 -13.35
CA LEU A 437 -8.83 -5.20 -12.93
C LEU A 437 -9.78 -4.23 -13.64
N SER A 438 -10.85 -4.78 -14.20
CA SER A 438 -11.96 -3.97 -14.73
C SER A 438 -12.78 -3.34 -13.60
N GLU A 439 -13.37 -2.17 -13.85
CA GLU A 439 -14.27 -1.47 -12.91
C GLU A 439 -15.41 -2.38 -12.41
N ASP A 440 -15.89 -3.29 -13.27
CA ASP A 440 -16.97 -4.22 -12.97
C ASP A 440 -16.54 -5.42 -12.08
N THR A 441 -15.23 -5.67 -11.95
CA THR A 441 -14.68 -6.78 -11.14
C THR A 441 -14.22 -6.34 -9.76
N LEU A 442 -13.81 -5.07 -9.62
CA LEU A 442 -13.12 -4.57 -8.43
C LEU A 442 -13.98 -4.64 -7.15
N GLY A 443 -15.25 -4.26 -7.24
CA GLY A 443 -16.15 -4.30 -6.09
C GLY A 443 -16.38 -5.71 -5.55
N GLY A 444 -16.48 -6.69 -6.46
CA GLY A 444 -16.61 -8.10 -6.08
C GLY A 444 -15.35 -8.64 -5.40
N VAL A 445 -14.17 -8.27 -5.89
CA VAL A 445 -12.87 -8.58 -5.26
C VAL A 445 -12.79 -8.00 -3.85
N LEU A 446 -13.19 -6.74 -3.68
CA LEU A 446 -13.17 -6.08 -2.37
C LEU A 446 -14.10 -6.79 -1.37
N LYS A 447 -15.35 -7.09 -1.76
CA LYS A 447 -16.29 -7.86 -0.91
C LYS A 447 -15.73 -9.25 -0.57
N ALA A 448 -15.18 -9.98 -1.55
CA ALA A 448 -14.62 -11.30 -1.31
C ALA A 448 -13.44 -11.27 -0.31
N THR A 449 -12.54 -10.30 -0.46
CA THR A 449 -11.36 -10.15 0.41
C THR A 449 -11.77 -9.78 1.84
N ILE A 450 -12.75 -8.89 2.00
CA ILE A 450 -13.29 -8.53 3.32
C ILE A 450 -14.07 -9.69 3.94
N ALA A 451 -14.80 -10.46 3.14
CA ALA A 451 -15.50 -11.65 3.62
C ALA A 451 -14.51 -12.75 4.06
N GLN A 452 -13.38 -12.88 3.37
CA GLN A 452 -12.29 -13.76 3.80
C GLN A 452 -11.71 -13.33 5.15
N TYR A 453 -11.47 -12.03 5.37
CA TYR A 453 -11.07 -11.50 6.67
C TYR A 453 -12.11 -11.81 7.76
N LEU A 454 -13.40 -11.53 7.51
CA LEU A 454 -14.49 -11.82 8.45
C LEU A 454 -14.55 -13.31 8.78
N ALA A 455 -14.38 -14.18 7.79
CA ALA A 455 -14.38 -15.62 7.98
C ALA A 455 -13.26 -16.07 8.93
N LEU A 456 -12.05 -15.54 8.77
CA LEU A 456 -10.91 -15.83 9.65
C LEU A 456 -11.18 -15.38 11.09
N GLU A 457 -11.66 -14.15 11.28
CA GLU A 457 -11.95 -13.62 12.62
C GLU A 457 -13.07 -14.39 13.32
N MET A 458 -14.16 -14.72 12.61
CA MET A 458 -15.24 -15.54 13.17
C MET A 458 -14.76 -16.97 13.50
N SER A 459 -13.87 -17.54 12.70
CA SER A 459 -13.31 -18.88 12.94
C SER A 459 -12.47 -18.94 14.22
N ARG A 460 -11.69 -17.89 14.52
CA ARG A 460 -10.86 -17.81 15.74
C ARG A 460 -11.70 -17.78 17.01
N GLY A 461 -12.90 -17.20 16.94
CA GLY A 461 -13.84 -17.11 18.06
C GLY A 461 -14.68 -18.38 18.32
N ASN A 462 -14.52 -19.42 17.50
CA ASN A 462 -15.40 -20.60 17.50
C ASN A 462 -14.96 -21.74 18.44
N SER A 463 -13.98 -21.51 19.33
CA SER A 463 -13.53 -22.54 20.26
C SER A 463 -14.56 -22.80 21.38
N ARG A 464 -15.37 -23.85 21.21
CA ARG A 464 -16.34 -24.49 22.13
C ARG A 464 -17.77 -23.93 22.25
N ASP A 465 -18.02 -22.62 22.15
CA ASP A 465 -19.33 -22.04 22.50
C ASP A 465 -20.08 -21.34 21.34
N ASN A 466 -19.63 -21.46 20.09
CA ASN A 466 -20.22 -20.78 18.92
C ASN A 466 -20.50 -19.27 19.11
N ARG A 467 -19.67 -18.59 19.93
CA ARG A 467 -19.90 -17.20 20.38
C ARG A 467 -19.92 -16.21 19.23
N ALA A 468 -19.17 -16.47 18.16
CA ALA A 468 -19.11 -15.61 16.99
C ALA A 468 -20.48 -15.55 16.28
N VAL A 469 -21.11 -16.70 16.03
CA VAL A 469 -22.44 -16.76 15.39
C VAL A 469 -23.49 -16.10 16.27
N SER A 470 -23.53 -16.42 17.57
CA SER A 470 -24.50 -15.81 18.49
C SER A 470 -24.37 -14.28 18.59
N ARG A 471 -23.16 -13.74 18.38
CA ARG A 471 -22.90 -12.29 18.42
C ARG A 471 -23.19 -11.60 17.10
N TYR A 472 -22.73 -12.16 15.99
CA TYR A 472 -22.69 -11.49 14.69
C TYR A 472 -23.78 -11.96 13.73
N LEU A 473 -24.29 -13.17 13.91
CA LEU A 473 -25.36 -13.77 13.11
C LEU A 473 -26.48 -14.35 14.02
N PRO A 474 -27.05 -13.58 14.97
CA PRO A 474 -28.01 -14.10 15.93
C PRO A 474 -29.29 -14.66 15.28
N TRP A 475 -29.64 -14.16 14.09
CA TRP A 475 -30.75 -14.64 13.27
C TRP A 475 -30.59 -16.08 12.79
N LEU A 476 -29.37 -16.61 12.76
CA LEU A 476 -29.11 -17.99 12.31
C LEU A 476 -29.58 -19.02 13.34
N ASN A 477 -29.62 -18.65 14.63
CA ASN A 477 -30.10 -19.51 15.70
C ASN A 477 -31.62 -19.42 15.90
N ASN A 478 -32.27 -18.41 15.31
CA ASN A 478 -33.71 -18.17 15.42
C ASN A 478 -34.35 -18.34 14.03
N ALA A 479 -34.37 -19.57 13.52
CA ALA A 479 -34.93 -19.86 12.20
C ALA A 479 -36.42 -19.46 12.13
N PRO A 480 -36.86 -18.85 11.02
CA PRO A 480 -38.27 -18.47 10.84
C PRO A 480 -39.18 -19.69 10.88
N SER A 481 -40.24 -19.63 11.69
CA SER A 481 -41.23 -20.70 11.78
C SER A 481 -42.12 -20.74 10.54
N SER A 482 -42.58 -21.94 10.15
CA SER A 482 -43.50 -22.13 9.01
C SER A 482 -44.84 -21.39 9.14
N LEU A 483 -45.19 -20.95 10.35
CA LEU A 483 -46.44 -20.24 10.66
C LEU A 483 -46.33 -18.71 10.46
N GLN A 484 -45.13 -18.17 10.27
CA GLN A 484 -44.85 -16.72 10.20
C GLN A 484 -44.22 -16.30 8.86
N GLN A 485 -44.62 -16.92 7.75
CA GLN A 485 -44.08 -16.62 6.43
C GLN A 485 -44.79 -15.41 5.80
N GLY A 486 -44.13 -14.25 5.81
CA GLY A 486 -44.61 -13.02 5.17
C GLY A 486 -43.58 -12.36 4.24
N PRO A 487 -43.96 -11.28 3.53
CA PRO A 487 -43.07 -10.55 2.63
C PRO A 487 -41.80 -10.00 3.30
N LYS A 488 -41.93 -9.63 4.59
CA LYS A 488 -40.80 -9.12 5.39
C LYS A 488 -39.80 -10.24 5.68
N GLU A 489 -40.28 -11.36 6.20
CA GLU A 489 -39.44 -12.53 6.51
C GLU A 489 -38.77 -13.08 5.26
N PHE A 490 -39.46 -13.08 4.12
CA PHE A 490 -38.88 -13.43 2.81
C PHE A 490 -37.71 -12.51 2.45
N THR A 491 -37.88 -11.19 2.60
CA THR A 491 -36.84 -10.20 2.32
C THR A 491 -35.63 -10.35 3.25
N ASP A 492 -35.88 -10.54 4.55
CA ASP A 492 -34.84 -10.75 5.56
C ASP A 492 -34.05 -12.03 5.24
N CYS A 493 -34.72 -13.13 4.87
CA CYS A 493 -34.06 -14.37 4.44
C CYS A 493 -33.18 -14.15 3.20
N VAL A 494 -33.62 -13.38 2.20
CA VAL A 494 -32.77 -13.05 1.04
C VAL A 494 -31.50 -12.31 1.47
N GLY A 495 -31.62 -11.34 2.39
CA GLY A 495 -30.48 -10.64 2.97
C GLY A 495 -29.52 -11.58 3.72
N HIS A 496 -30.08 -12.47 4.54
CA HIS A 496 -29.33 -13.50 5.28
C HIS A 496 -28.55 -14.44 4.36
N MET A 497 -29.18 -14.95 3.29
CA MET A 497 -28.52 -15.88 2.35
C MET A 497 -27.37 -15.20 1.61
N ARG A 498 -27.54 -13.93 1.23
CA ARG A 498 -26.49 -13.13 0.58
C ARG A 498 -25.27 -12.94 1.48
N LEU A 499 -25.50 -12.54 2.73
CA LEU A 499 -24.42 -12.37 3.71
C LEU A 499 -23.68 -13.68 3.97
N LEU A 500 -24.40 -14.79 4.17
CA LEU A 500 -23.78 -16.10 4.34
C LEU A 500 -23.02 -16.55 3.09
N ALA A 501 -23.54 -16.30 1.89
CA ALA A 501 -22.86 -16.66 0.66
C ALA A 501 -21.50 -15.95 0.55
N TRP A 502 -21.42 -14.65 0.84
CA TRP A 502 -20.14 -13.93 0.89
C TRP A 502 -19.20 -14.50 1.97
N LEU A 503 -19.70 -14.75 3.18
CA LEU A 503 -18.92 -15.30 4.29
C LEU A 503 -18.30 -16.68 3.95
N LEU A 504 -19.11 -17.59 3.40
CA LEU A 504 -18.65 -18.92 2.99
C LEU A 504 -17.71 -18.86 1.79
N MET A 505 -17.97 -17.97 0.82
CA MET A 505 -17.04 -17.72 -0.28
C MET A 505 -15.67 -17.29 0.25
N GLY A 506 -15.62 -16.39 1.22
CA GLY A 506 -14.38 -15.95 1.86
C GLY A 506 -13.61 -17.12 2.52
N SER A 507 -14.29 -17.92 3.34
CA SER A 507 -13.70 -19.12 3.96
C SER A 507 -13.16 -20.13 2.94
N LEU A 508 -13.96 -20.43 1.90
CA LEU A 508 -13.57 -21.36 0.83
C LEU A 508 -12.41 -20.82 0.00
N THR A 509 -12.37 -19.52 -0.28
CA THR A 509 -11.27 -18.87 -1.01
C THR A 509 -9.97 -18.97 -0.24
N HIS A 510 -10.00 -18.74 1.08
CA HIS A 510 -8.85 -18.97 1.94
C HIS A 510 -8.36 -20.42 1.89
N THR A 511 -9.30 -21.37 2.00
CA THR A 511 -9.00 -22.80 1.94
C THR A 511 -8.37 -23.19 0.61
N ALA A 512 -8.92 -22.73 -0.51
CA ALA A 512 -8.41 -23.00 -1.85
C ALA A 512 -6.98 -22.43 -2.06
N LEU A 513 -6.72 -21.20 -1.60
CA LEU A 513 -5.41 -20.56 -1.72
C LEU A 513 -4.34 -21.21 -0.82
N LEU A 514 -4.72 -21.69 0.37
CA LEU A 514 -3.83 -22.47 1.23
C LEU A 514 -3.40 -23.80 0.60
N VAL A 515 -4.34 -24.49 -0.05
CA VAL A 515 -4.05 -25.76 -0.75
C VAL A 515 -3.14 -25.50 -1.96
N GLY A 516 -3.39 -24.43 -2.73
CA GLY A 516 -2.55 -24.04 -3.88
C GLY A 516 -1.09 -23.75 -3.53
N ARG A 517 -0.82 -23.08 -2.39
CA ARG A 517 0.56 -22.82 -1.93
C ARG A 517 1.37 -24.08 -1.60
N ARG A 518 0.72 -25.19 -1.25
CA ARG A 518 1.41 -26.45 -0.91
C ARG A 518 1.71 -27.32 -2.13
N GLY A 519 1.05 -27.07 -3.26
CA GLY A 519 1.22 -27.83 -4.51
C GLY A 519 2.49 -27.47 -5.30
N GLY A 520 3.16 -26.35 -4.96
CA GLY A 520 4.44 -25.93 -5.54
C GLY A 520 5.58 -26.14 -4.56
N HIS A 521 6.61 -26.89 -4.97
CA HIS A 521 7.84 -27.22 -4.23
C HIS A 521 7.75 -28.30 -3.15
N ILE A 522 7.77 -29.56 -3.60
CA ILE A 522 8.59 -30.59 -2.95
C ILE A 522 10.06 -30.31 -3.32
N GLY A 523 10.64 -29.26 -2.71
CA GLY A 523 12.08 -29.05 -2.73
C GLY A 523 12.70 -29.89 -1.63
N GLN A 524 13.57 -30.84 -2.01
CA GLN A 524 14.51 -31.48 -1.10
C GLN A 524 15.29 -30.39 -0.37
N HIS A 525 14.97 -30.09 0.89
CA HIS A 525 15.91 -29.69 1.94
C HIS A 525 15.12 -29.55 3.24
N GLY A 526 15.32 -30.52 4.13
CA GLY A 526 14.72 -30.54 5.46
C GLY A 526 15.27 -29.40 6.32
N ALA A 527 14.46 -28.38 6.52
CA ALA A 527 14.52 -27.48 7.68
C ALA A 527 13.14 -26.83 7.84
N ALA A 528 12.19 -27.61 8.38
CA ALA A 528 10.90 -27.09 8.82
C ALA A 528 11.15 -26.16 10.02
N VAL A 529 11.23 -24.86 9.77
CA VAL A 529 11.11 -23.86 10.84
C VAL A 529 9.71 -24.00 11.42
N HIS A 530 9.63 -24.30 12.71
CA HIS A 530 8.43 -24.58 13.48
C HIS A 530 7.28 -23.57 13.25
N TYR A 531 6.37 -23.87 12.32
CA TYR A 531 4.98 -23.44 12.39
C TYR A 531 4.14 -24.66 12.76
N HIS A 532 3.90 -24.85 14.06
CA HIS A 532 2.91 -25.80 14.57
C HIS A 532 1.49 -25.28 14.28
N GLN A 533 1.04 -25.34 13.03
CA GLN A 533 -0.38 -25.24 12.71
C GLN A 533 -0.73 -26.37 11.75
N HIS A 534 -1.45 -27.38 12.27
CA HIS A 534 -2.26 -28.24 11.42
C HIS A 534 -3.13 -27.35 10.52
N PRO A 535 -3.37 -27.72 9.25
CA PRO A 535 -4.23 -26.94 8.36
C PRO A 535 -5.63 -26.85 8.96
N SER A 536 -5.91 -25.75 9.65
CA SER A 536 -7.23 -25.48 10.19
C SER A 536 -8.06 -24.90 9.07
N VAL A 537 -9.05 -25.64 8.60
CA VAL A 537 -10.11 -25.08 7.74
C VAL A 537 -10.75 -23.92 8.49
N SER A 538 -10.93 -22.78 7.81
CA SER A 538 -11.64 -21.63 8.38
C SER A 538 -13.11 -22.01 8.54
N GLN A 539 -13.58 -22.16 9.78
CA GLN A 539 -14.96 -22.53 10.09
C GLN A 539 -15.75 -21.37 10.74
N PRO A 540 -16.14 -20.33 9.98
CA PRO A 540 -16.88 -19.19 10.53
C PRO A 540 -18.33 -19.52 10.90
N VAL A 541 -18.89 -20.57 10.28
CA VAL A 541 -20.26 -21.05 10.54
C VAL A 541 -20.19 -22.52 10.99
N PRO A 542 -20.71 -22.86 12.18
CA PRO A 542 -20.68 -24.22 12.70
C PRO A 542 -21.60 -25.14 11.89
N GLN A 543 -21.23 -26.41 11.78
CA GLN A 543 -21.97 -27.40 10.98
C GLN A 543 -23.37 -27.65 11.54
N GLU A 544 -23.53 -27.46 12.85
CA GLU A 544 -24.77 -27.57 13.61
C GLU A 544 -25.83 -26.55 13.15
N SER A 545 -25.42 -25.45 12.50
CA SER A 545 -26.37 -24.49 11.91
C SER A 545 -27.03 -24.99 10.62
N SER A 546 -26.65 -26.16 10.10
CA SER A 546 -27.12 -26.71 8.82
C SER A 546 -28.65 -26.76 8.71
N CYS A 547 -29.33 -27.23 9.77
CA CYS A 547 -30.78 -27.32 9.80
C CYS A 547 -31.45 -25.95 9.72
N HIS A 548 -30.91 -24.94 10.42
CA HIS A 548 -31.44 -23.58 10.38
C HIS A 548 -31.20 -22.93 9.02
N ILE A 549 -30.03 -23.15 8.40
CA ILE A 549 -29.76 -22.67 7.03
C ILE A 549 -30.81 -23.23 6.05
N ALA A 550 -31.12 -24.54 6.16
CA ALA A 550 -32.17 -25.15 5.36
C ALA A 550 -33.55 -24.51 5.58
N ASP A 551 -33.90 -24.18 6.84
CA ASP A 551 -35.18 -23.55 7.17
C ASP A 551 -35.28 -22.13 6.56
N HIS A 552 -34.20 -21.34 6.55
CA HIS A 552 -34.17 -20.03 5.87
C HIS A 552 -34.30 -20.18 4.34
N ILE A 553 -33.66 -21.18 3.73
CA ILE A 553 -33.80 -21.48 2.30
C ILE A 553 -35.24 -21.91 1.97
N GLN A 554 -35.86 -22.70 2.85
CA GLN A 554 -37.24 -23.14 2.68
C GLN A 554 -38.23 -21.98 2.65
N VAL A 555 -38.03 -20.91 3.43
CA VAL A 555 -38.87 -19.70 3.36
C VAL A 555 -38.77 -19.04 1.98
N ILE A 556 -37.57 -18.95 1.40
CA ILE A 556 -37.41 -18.43 0.03
C ILE A 556 -38.13 -19.33 -0.98
N PHE A 557 -37.97 -20.65 -0.88
CA PHE A 557 -38.61 -21.56 -1.81
C PHE A 557 -40.14 -21.57 -1.70
N ALA A 558 -40.69 -21.52 -0.49
CA ALA A 558 -42.14 -21.45 -0.29
C ALA A 558 -42.72 -20.11 -0.78
N GLY A 559 -42.05 -18.99 -0.51
CA GLY A 559 -42.53 -17.64 -0.85
C GLY A 559 -42.25 -17.19 -2.28
N PHE A 560 -41.37 -17.87 -3.04
CA PHE A 560 -40.88 -17.38 -4.33
C PHE A 560 -42.00 -17.13 -5.34
N ALA A 561 -43.00 -18.01 -5.41
CA ALA A 561 -44.10 -17.90 -6.37
C ALA A 561 -44.90 -16.60 -6.20
N GLU A 562 -45.03 -16.13 -4.96
CA GLU A 562 -45.80 -14.94 -4.60
C GLU A 562 -44.93 -13.68 -4.60
N GLN A 563 -43.71 -13.76 -4.06
CA GLN A 563 -42.85 -12.61 -3.81
C GLN A 563 -41.88 -12.26 -4.96
N SER A 564 -41.62 -13.16 -5.90
CA SER A 564 -40.58 -12.94 -6.94
C SER A 564 -40.79 -11.70 -7.85
N LYS A 565 -42.01 -11.16 -7.91
CA LYS A 565 -42.39 -10.06 -8.81
C LYS A 565 -42.37 -8.68 -8.14
N THR A 566 -42.09 -8.61 -6.83
CA THR A 566 -42.17 -7.36 -6.08
C THR A 566 -40.95 -6.45 -6.28
N SER A 567 -39.77 -7.01 -6.55
CA SER A 567 -38.56 -6.26 -6.86
C SER A 567 -37.53 -7.12 -7.61
N VAL A 568 -36.51 -6.49 -8.20
CA VAL A 568 -35.40 -7.23 -8.83
C VAL A 568 -34.59 -8.03 -7.78
N LEU A 569 -34.47 -7.50 -6.56
CA LEU A 569 -33.88 -8.24 -5.44
C LEU A 569 -34.66 -9.54 -5.18
N HIS A 570 -36.00 -9.48 -5.14
CA HIS A 570 -36.84 -10.66 -4.96
C HIS A 570 -36.83 -11.60 -6.17
N MET A 571 -36.70 -11.06 -7.40
CA MET A 571 -36.52 -11.87 -8.61
C MET A 571 -35.23 -12.70 -8.55
N SER A 572 -34.16 -12.14 -7.98
CA SER A 572 -32.86 -12.81 -7.81
C SER A 572 -32.78 -13.77 -6.60
N SER A 573 -33.86 -13.91 -5.82
CA SER A 573 -33.86 -14.70 -4.57
C SER A 573 -33.52 -16.19 -4.79
N LEU A 574 -33.99 -16.82 -5.87
CA LEU A 574 -33.60 -18.19 -6.22
C LEU A 574 -32.11 -18.29 -6.50
N PHE A 575 -31.52 -17.32 -7.20
CA PHE A 575 -30.08 -17.31 -7.44
C PHE A 575 -29.30 -17.35 -6.12
N HIS A 576 -29.68 -16.53 -5.14
CA HIS A 576 -29.02 -16.51 -3.84
C HIS A 576 -29.24 -17.80 -3.02
N ALA A 577 -30.46 -18.36 -3.04
CA ALA A 577 -30.75 -19.63 -2.35
C ALA A 577 -29.95 -20.80 -2.94
N PHE A 578 -29.94 -20.96 -4.26
CA PHE A 578 -29.17 -22.01 -4.93
C PHE A 578 -27.65 -21.79 -4.79
N THR A 579 -27.18 -20.53 -4.84
CA THR A 579 -25.76 -20.21 -4.61
C THR A 579 -25.34 -20.59 -3.19
N LEU A 580 -26.16 -20.31 -2.18
CA LEU A 580 -25.86 -20.74 -0.83
C LEU A 580 -25.87 -22.28 -0.69
N CYS A 581 -26.80 -22.99 -1.35
CA CYS A 581 -26.79 -24.45 -1.37
C CYS A 581 -25.47 -25.00 -1.95
N GLN A 582 -24.96 -24.40 -3.04
CA GLN A 582 -23.66 -24.77 -3.62
C GLN A 582 -22.52 -24.53 -2.62
N LEU A 583 -22.42 -23.31 -2.09
CA LEU A 583 -21.36 -22.92 -1.15
C LEU A 583 -21.40 -23.74 0.14
N TRP A 584 -22.57 -23.99 0.72
CA TRP A 584 -22.73 -24.78 1.93
C TRP A 584 -22.33 -26.24 1.72
N THR A 585 -22.71 -26.82 0.58
CA THR A 585 -22.32 -28.18 0.19
C THR A 585 -20.80 -28.28 0.10
N VAL A 586 -20.17 -27.40 -0.68
CA VAL A 586 -18.71 -27.40 -0.86
C VAL A 586 -17.99 -27.10 0.46
N TYR A 587 -18.50 -26.19 1.29
CA TYR A 587 -17.96 -25.85 2.60
C TYR A 587 -17.94 -27.05 3.56
N LEU A 588 -19.06 -27.76 3.71
CA LEU A 588 -19.10 -28.97 4.53
C LEU A 588 -18.23 -30.09 3.95
N GLU A 589 -18.15 -30.22 2.63
CA GLU A 589 -17.24 -31.18 1.99
C GLU A 589 -15.76 -30.85 2.26
N GLN A 590 -15.35 -29.57 2.19
CA GLN A 590 -13.98 -29.17 2.56
C GLN A 590 -13.67 -29.47 4.03
N ILE A 591 -14.64 -29.31 4.93
CA ILE A 591 -14.47 -29.69 6.34
C ILE A 591 -14.35 -31.22 6.49
N ALA A 592 -15.17 -31.98 5.77
CA ALA A 592 -15.08 -33.43 5.75
C ALA A 592 -13.71 -33.90 5.22
N TYR A 593 -13.23 -33.34 4.10
CA TYR A 593 -11.94 -33.68 3.50
C TYR A 593 -10.73 -33.29 4.34
N ALA A 594 -10.86 -32.31 5.24
CA ALA A 594 -9.82 -32.02 6.23
C ALA A 594 -9.71 -33.10 7.31
N SER A 595 -10.75 -33.93 7.48
CA SER A 595 -10.73 -35.11 8.32
C SER A 595 -10.28 -36.35 7.54
N THR A 596 -9.74 -37.36 8.21
CA THR A 596 -9.40 -38.63 7.55
C THR A 596 -10.65 -39.26 6.95
N PRO A 597 -10.62 -39.71 5.67
CA PRO A 597 -11.76 -40.40 5.06
C PRO A 597 -12.21 -41.56 5.95
N SER A 598 -13.53 -41.77 6.07
CA SER A 598 -14.17 -42.77 6.94
C SER A 598 -14.02 -42.59 8.45
N SER A 599 -13.39 -41.50 8.93
CA SER A 599 -13.40 -41.15 10.36
C SER A 599 -14.80 -40.82 10.86
N GLU A 600 -15.02 -40.89 12.18
CA GLU A 600 -16.27 -40.47 12.81
C GLU A 600 -16.62 -39.02 12.45
N ALA A 601 -15.65 -38.10 12.53
CA ALA A 601 -15.83 -36.71 12.16
C ALA A 601 -16.27 -36.55 10.68
N TYR A 602 -15.64 -37.28 9.76
CA TYR A 602 -16.03 -37.31 8.35
C TYR A 602 -17.49 -37.76 8.18
N ASN A 603 -17.87 -38.86 8.85
CA ASN A 603 -19.23 -39.42 8.75
C ASN A 603 -20.28 -38.49 9.36
N ILE A 604 -19.97 -37.81 10.47
CA ILE A 604 -20.85 -36.81 11.09
C ILE A 604 -21.10 -35.64 10.13
N THR A 605 -20.04 -35.01 9.61
CA THR A 605 -20.16 -33.90 8.66
C THR A 605 -20.96 -34.31 7.42
N MET A 606 -20.72 -35.52 6.91
CA MET A 606 -21.46 -36.03 5.77
C MET A 606 -22.92 -36.31 6.09
N GLY A 607 -23.22 -36.84 7.28
CA GLY A 607 -24.59 -37.04 7.77
C GLY A 607 -25.36 -35.72 7.84
N ILE A 608 -24.75 -34.67 8.41
CA ILE A 608 -25.32 -33.31 8.48
C ILE A 608 -25.62 -32.77 7.08
N LEU A 609 -24.75 -33.01 6.11
CA LEU A 609 -24.95 -32.57 4.73
C LEU A 609 -26.07 -33.36 4.02
N PHE A 610 -26.25 -34.65 4.30
CA PHE A 610 -27.40 -35.40 3.79
C PHE A 610 -28.71 -34.91 4.42
N GLU A 611 -28.71 -34.62 5.72
CA GLU A 611 -29.88 -34.08 6.40
C GLU A 611 -30.30 -32.74 5.80
N PHE A 612 -29.34 -31.84 5.54
CA PHE A 612 -29.57 -30.59 4.80
C PHE A 612 -30.32 -30.84 3.49
N TRP A 613 -29.79 -31.72 2.64
CA TRP A 613 -30.39 -32.01 1.34
C TRP A 613 -31.73 -32.76 1.44
N SER A 614 -31.96 -33.52 2.52
CA SER A 614 -33.25 -34.16 2.79
C SER A 614 -34.36 -33.15 3.07
N LYS A 615 -34.03 -31.98 3.66
CA LYS A 615 -34.96 -30.86 3.85
C LYS A 615 -35.13 -30.01 2.59
N VAL A 616 -34.02 -29.70 1.91
CA VAL A 616 -34.01 -28.77 0.77
C VAL A 616 -34.62 -29.39 -0.49
N THR A 617 -34.34 -30.68 -0.77
CA THR A 617 -34.79 -31.34 -2.00
C THR A 617 -36.30 -31.30 -2.17
N PRO A 618 -37.14 -31.69 -1.17
CA PRO A 618 -38.60 -31.60 -1.28
C PRO A 618 -39.14 -30.21 -1.65
N CYS A 619 -38.52 -29.14 -1.13
CA CYS A 619 -38.91 -27.77 -1.44
C CYS A 619 -38.64 -27.42 -2.92
N ILE A 620 -37.53 -27.89 -3.48
CA ILE A 620 -37.24 -27.75 -4.91
C ILE A 620 -38.30 -28.51 -5.73
N LEU A 621 -38.68 -29.73 -5.31
CA LEU A 621 -39.72 -30.52 -6.00
C LEU A 621 -41.06 -29.78 -6.04
N GLN A 622 -41.45 -29.19 -4.91
CA GLN A 622 -42.68 -28.41 -4.80
C GLN A 622 -42.65 -27.23 -5.78
N LEU A 623 -41.53 -26.49 -5.85
CA LEU A 623 -41.35 -25.39 -6.80
C LEU A 623 -41.43 -25.83 -8.27
N VAL A 624 -40.78 -26.94 -8.63
CA VAL A 624 -40.79 -27.47 -10.01
C VAL A 624 -42.19 -27.91 -10.43
N SER A 625 -43.01 -28.39 -9.49
CA SER A 625 -44.41 -28.78 -9.73
C SER A 625 -45.32 -27.59 -10.13
N HIS A 626 -44.91 -26.35 -9.82
CA HIS A 626 -45.59 -25.15 -10.30
C HIS A 626 -45.18 -24.83 -11.74
N SER A 627 -46.03 -25.22 -12.71
CA SER A 627 -45.75 -25.16 -14.15
C SER A 627 -45.21 -23.81 -14.67
N LYS A 628 -45.62 -22.68 -14.10
CA LYS A 628 -45.18 -21.33 -14.51
C LYS A 628 -43.76 -20.95 -14.07
N LEU A 629 -43.20 -21.66 -13.10
CA LEU A 629 -41.89 -21.37 -12.50
C LEU A 629 -40.85 -22.45 -12.83
N SER A 630 -41.31 -23.58 -13.35
CA SER A 630 -40.51 -24.79 -13.57
C SER A 630 -39.26 -24.55 -14.41
N GLU A 631 -39.34 -23.76 -15.50
CA GLU A 631 -38.17 -23.48 -16.34
C GLU A 631 -37.08 -22.68 -15.61
N SER A 632 -37.47 -21.63 -14.87
CA SER A 632 -36.54 -20.82 -14.08
C SER A 632 -35.89 -21.63 -12.95
N VAL A 633 -36.70 -22.42 -12.23
CA VAL A 633 -36.23 -23.29 -11.15
C VAL A 633 -35.28 -24.37 -11.70
N ASN A 634 -35.63 -25.00 -12.83
CA ASN A 634 -34.78 -25.99 -13.50
C ASN A 634 -33.44 -25.41 -13.96
N LEU A 635 -33.42 -24.16 -14.43
CA LEU A 635 -32.18 -23.47 -14.82
C LEU A 635 -31.24 -23.26 -13.63
N HIS A 636 -31.77 -22.79 -12.50
CA HIS A 636 -30.97 -22.61 -11.29
C HIS A 636 -30.52 -23.95 -10.69
N PHE A 637 -31.39 -24.95 -10.69
CA PHE A 637 -31.07 -26.27 -10.18
C PHE A 637 -30.00 -26.96 -11.03
N LEU A 638 -30.08 -26.84 -12.36
CA LEU A 638 -29.06 -27.36 -13.27
C LEU A 638 -27.72 -26.64 -13.10
N SER A 639 -27.74 -25.32 -12.91
CA SER A 639 -26.53 -24.54 -12.59
C SER A 639 -25.89 -24.98 -11.27
N LEU A 640 -26.70 -25.44 -10.30
CA LEU A 640 -26.20 -26.08 -9.08
C LEU A 640 -25.54 -27.43 -9.37
N LEU A 641 -26.14 -28.30 -10.20
CA LEU A 641 -25.52 -29.57 -10.57
C LEU A 641 -24.18 -29.37 -11.30
N GLU A 642 -24.10 -28.38 -12.18
CA GLU A 642 -22.86 -28.01 -12.88
C GLU A 642 -21.79 -27.50 -11.90
N ALA A 643 -22.15 -26.64 -10.95
CA ALA A 643 -21.24 -26.17 -9.91
C ALA A 643 -20.72 -27.31 -9.03
N LEU A 644 -21.61 -28.23 -8.62
CA LEU A 644 -21.22 -29.42 -7.85
C LEU A 644 -20.34 -30.37 -8.67
N LYS A 645 -20.56 -30.46 -9.98
CA LYS A 645 -19.70 -31.23 -10.88
C LYS A 645 -18.32 -30.59 -11.02
N GLU A 646 -18.27 -29.28 -11.25
CA GLU A 646 -17.03 -28.50 -11.39
C GLU A 646 -16.15 -28.60 -10.13
N THR A 647 -16.78 -28.58 -8.96
CA THR A 647 -16.11 -28.72 -7.64
C THR A 647 -15.88 -30.18 -7.22
N ARG A 648 -16.27 -31.17 -8.04
CA ARG A 648 -16.14 -32.62 -7.76
C ARG A 648 -16.83 -33.07 -6.48
N SER A 649 -18.01 -32.52 -6.22
CA SER A 649 -18.81 -32.86 -5.05
C SER A 649 -19.19 -34.34 -5.03
N THR A 650 -18.94 -35.00 -3.89
CA THR A 650 -19.34 -36.39 -3.64
C THR A 650 -20.85 -36.53 -3.45
N ILE A 651 -21.50 -35.46 -2.98
CA ILE A 651 -22.96 -35.41 -2.86
C ILE A 651 -23.63 -35.54 -4.21
N LEU A 652 -23.07 -34.91 -5.25
CA LEU A 652 -23.62 -35.00 -6.60
C LEU A 652 -23.72 -36.45 -7.06
N ALA A 653 -22.66 -37.26 -6.91
CA ALA A 653 -22.68 -38.66 -7.33
C ALA A 653 -23.77 -39.49 -6.62
N LYS A 654 -24.06 -39.16 -5.36
CA LYS A 654 -25.04 -39.89 -4.53
C LYS A 654 -26.48 -39.43 -4.74
N LEU A 655 -26.70 -38.13 -4.98
CA LEU A 655 -28.04 -37.55 -5.14
C LEU A 655 -28.48 -37.38 -6.60
N LEU A 656 -27.56 -37.43 -7.57
CA LEU A 656 -27.89 -37.32 -8.99
C LEU A 656 -28.92 -38.37 -9.48
N PRO A 657 -28.91 -39.64 -9.04
CA PRO A 657 -29.96 -40.59 -9.38
C PRO A 657 -31.35 -40.19 -8.87
N LEU A 658 -31.43 -39.48 -7.74
CA LEU A 658 -32.67 -38.97 -7.15
C LEU A 658 -33.15 -37.70 -7.86
N TRP A 659 -32.24 -36.79 -8.20
CA TRP A 659 -32.56 -35.50 -8.84
C TRP A 659 -32.80 -35.60 -10.35
N THR A 660 -32.26 -36.64 -10.99
CA THR A 660 -32.42 -36.87 -12.43
C THR A 660 -33.89 -37.04 -12.84
N PRO A 661 -34.68 -37.96 -12.22
CA PRO A 661 -36.08 -38.14 -12.56
C PRO A 661 -36.88 -36.83 -12.40
N VAL A 662 -36.63 -36.09 -11.32
CA VAL A 662 -37.27 -34.82 -10.98
C VAL A 662 -37.19 -33.80 -12.10
N LEU A 663 -36.00 -33.64 -12.69
CA LEU A 663 -35.77 -32.72 -13.80
C LEU A 663 -36.46 -33.19 -15.09
N SER A 664 -36.62 -34.50 -15.29
CA SER A 664 -37.15 -35.10 -16.53
C SER A 664 -38.63 -35.46 -16.53
N SER A 665 -39.27 -35.67 -15.37
CA SER A 665 -40.61 -36.27 -15.28
C SER A 665 -41.74 -35.25 -15.17
N ASN A 666 -41.47 -34.06 -14.62
CA ASN A 666 -42.51 -33.09 -14.28
C ASN A 666 -42.64 -31.91 -15.26
N THR A 667 -41.69 -31.73 -16.19
CA THR A 667 -41.74 -30.70 -17.22
C THR A 667 -40.99 -31.08 -18.50
N GLN A 668 -41.46 -30.63 -19.66
CA GLN A 668 -40.70 -30.72 -20.91
C GLN A 668 -39.50 -29.77 -20.81
N LEU A 669 -38.32 -30.31 -20.47
CA LEU A 669 -37.07 -29.55 -20.52
C LEU A 669 -36.80 -29.12 -21.97
N SER A 670 -36.33 -27.89 -22.16
CA SER A 670 -35.84 -27.45 -23.46
C SER A 670 -34.63 -28.31 -23.89
N GLY A 671 -34.42 -28.46 -25.21
CA GLY A 671 -33.30 -29.26 -25.74
C GLY A 671 -31.94 -28.85 -25.16
N THR A 672 -31.74 -27.55 -24.93
CA THR A 672 -30.53 -27.00 -24.30
C THR A 672 -30.35 -27.46 -22.85
N LEU A 673 -31.43 -27.50 -22.05
CA LEU A 673 -31.37 -27.99 -20.66
C LEU A 673 -31.13 -29.50 -20.62
N HIS A 674 -31.69 -30.25 -21.56
CA HIS A 674 -31.43 -31.69 -21.69
C HIS A 674 -29.95 -31.99 -21.96
N VAL A 675 -29.30 -31.25 -22.87
CA VAL A 675 -27.86 -31.42 -23.16
C VAL A 675 -27.00 -31.09 -21.94
N ARG A 676 -27.31 -30.00 -21.23
CA ARG A 676 -26.61 -29.61 -20.00
C ARG A 676 -26.75 -30.67 -18.91
N LEU A 677 -27.94 -31.24 -18.73
CA LEU A 677 -28.17 -32.34 -17.78
C LEU A 677 -27.42 -33.62 -18.18
N GLN A 678 -27.40 -33.93 -19.47
CA GLN A 678 -26.66 -35.08 -20.00
C GLN A 678 -25.15 -34.94 -19.73
N ASN A 679 -24.60 -33.73 -19.94
CA ASN A 679 -23.22 -33.44 -19.57
C ASN A 679 -22.94 -33.67 -18.07
N CYS A 680 -23.89 -33.38 -17.18
CA CYS A 680 -23.74 -33.69 -15.75
C CYS A 680 -23.69 -35.20 -15.46
N ARG A 681 -24.41 -36.01 -16.25
CA ARG A 681 -24.43 -37.49 -16.13
C ARG A 681 -23.16 -38.14 -16.68
N ASP A 682 -22.62 -37.61 -17.77
CA ASP A 682 -21.47 -38.19 -18.48
C ASP A 682 -20.10 -37.79 -17.85
N ALA A 683 -20.08 -37.44 -16.57
CA ALA A 683 -18.88 -36.94 -15.91
C ALA A 683 -17.80 -38.03 -15.73
N VAL A 684 -16.67 -37.89 -16.44
CA VAL A 684 -15.46 -38.68 -16.21
C VAL A 684 -14.62 -38.02 -15.10
N PRO A 685 -14.05 -38.78 -14.15
CA PRO A 685 -13.12 -38.21 -13.17
C PRO A 685 -11.87 -37.64 -13.89
N SER A 686 -11.64 -36.33 -13.76
CA SER A 686 -10.47 -35.63 -14.29
C SER A 686 -9.55 -35.19 -13.15
N GLU A 687 -8.25 -35.07 -13.38
CA GLU A 687 -7.24 -34.69 -12.37
C GLU A 687 -7.11 -33.16 -12.16
N ALA A 688 -6.42 -32.77 -11.09
CA ALA A 688 -5.93 -31.43 -10.69
C ALA A 688 -6.79 -30.57 -9.73
N SER A 689 -6.05 -29.87 -8.85
CA SER A 689 -6.46 -29.13 -7.64
C SER A 689 -6.98 -27.71 -7.89
N GLU A 690 -6.94 -27.20 -9.13
CA GLU A 690 -7.28 -25.80 -9.46
C GLU A 690 -8.78 -25.53 -9.62
N ALA A 691 -9.62 -26.57 -9.67
CA ALA A 691 -11.04 -26.45 -9.98
C ALA A 691 -11.81 -25.60 -8.95
N LEU A 692 -11.49 -25.74 -7.66
CA LEU A 692 -12.18 -24.99 -6.59
C LEU A 692 -11.92 -23.48 -6.69
N LEU A 693 -10.67 -23.06 -6.88
CA LEU A 693 -10.33 -21.63 -6.96
C LEU A 693 -10.94 -20.97 -8.20
N LYS A 694 -10.90 -21.65 -9.35
CA LYS A 694 -11.52 -21.17 -10.60
C LYS A 694 -13.04 -21.03 -10.45
N TRP A 695 -13.70 -22.03 -9.87
CA TRP A 695 -15.13 -21.97 -9.59
C TRP A 695 -15.47 -20.81 -8.64
N LEU A 696 -14.70 -20.61 -7.57
CA LEU A 696 -14.89 -19.51 -6.63
C LEU A 696 -14.74 -18.15 -7.30
N GLN A 697 -13.74 -17.96 -8.16
CA GLN A 697 -13.54 -16.72 -8.92
C GLN A 697 -14.72 -16.43 -9.87
N HIS A 698 -15.21 -17.45 -10.56
CA HIS A 698 -16.39 -17.32 -11.43
C HIS A 698 -17.67 -17.01 -10.64
N LEU A 699 -17.86 -17.70 -9.52
CA LEU A 699 -19.01 -17.48 -8.65
C LEU A 699 -18.98 -16.08 -8.02
N GLN A 700 -17.81 -15.64 -7.56
CA GLN A 700 -17.58 -14.28 -7.06
C GLN A 700 -17.98 -13.23 -8.09
N PHE A 701 -17.55 -13.41 -9.35
CA PHE A 701 -17.92 -12.51 -10.43
C PHE A 701 -19.44 -12.48 -10.65
N LYS A 702 -20.09 -13.65 -10.73
CA LYS A 702 -21.54 -13.77 -10.87
C LYS A 702 -22.31 -13.11 -9.72
N MET A 703 -21.90 -13.37 -8.48
CA MET A 703 -22.52 -12.77 -7.30
C MET A 703 -22.40 -11.24 -7.34
N GLY A 704 -21.22 -10.73 -7.72
CA GLY A 704 -21.02 -9.29 -7.91
C GLY A 704 -21.95 -8.67 -8.96
N GLN A 705 -22.10 -9.33 -10.12
CA GLN A 705 -22.96 -8.86 -11.21
C GLN A 705 -24.44 -8.84 -10.82
N ILE A 706 -24.94 -9.91 -10.18
CA ILE A 706 -26.35 -9.99 -9.76
C ILE A 706 -26.68 -8.94 -8.70
N GLU A 707 -25.79 -8.71 -7.73
CA GLU A 707 -25.99 -7.64 -6.74
C GLU A 707 -25.97 -6.24 -7.38
N LEU A 708 -25.04 -5.99 -8.31
CA LEU A 708 -24.96 -4.71 -9.02
C LEU A 708 -26.23 -4.44 -9.86
N GLN A 709 -26.73 -5.46 -10.57
CA GLN A 709 -27.98 -5.40 -11.33
C GLN A 709 -29.19 -5.16 -10.41
N SER A 710 -29.26 -5.88 -9.29
CA SER A 710 -30.34 -5.72 -8.32
C SER A 710 -30.36 -4.32 -7.71
N SER A 711 -29.18 -3.79 -7.36
CA SER A 711 -29.02 -2.44 -6.82
C SER A 711 -29.43 -1.35 -7.81
N THR A 712 -28.95 -1.44 -9.06
CA THR A 712 -29.27 -0.45 -10.11
C THR A 712 -30.74 -0.45 -10.49
N ALA A 713 -31.36 -1.62 -10.60
CA ALA A 713 -32.77 -1.72 -10.93
C ALA A 713 -33.68 -1.17 -9.83
N THR A 714 -33.35 -1.39 -8.55
CA THR A 714 -34.16 -0.87 -7.42
C THR A 714 -34.27 0.66 -7.44
N GLN A 715 -33.26 1.39 -7.95
CA GLN A 715 -33.33 2.85 -8.08
C GLN A 715 -34.45 3.33 -9.03
N PHE A 716 -34.86 2.50 -9.99
CA PHE A 716 -35.93 2.82 -10.94
C PHE A 716 -37.33 2.43 -10.43
N TYR A 717 -37.43 1.48 -9.49
CA TYR A 717 -38.70 1.04 -8.89
C TYR A 717 -39.12 1.87 -7.67
N SER A 718 -38.27 2.79 -7.20
CA SER A 718 -38.56 3.73 -6.09
C SER A 718 -39.12 5.09 -6.53
N LEU A 719 -39.43 5.26 -7.82
CA LEU A 719 -40.20 6.36 -8.41
C LEU A 719 -41.61 5.86 -8.73
#